data_AF-A0A364L536-F1
#
_entry.id   AF-A0A364L536-F1
#
_cell.length_a   1.000
_cell.length_b   1.000
_cell.length_c   1.000
_cell.angle_alpha   90.00
_cell.angle_beta   90.00
_cell.angle_gamma   90.00
#
_symmetry.space_group_name_H-M   'P 1'
#
loop_
_entity.id
_entity.type
_entity.pdbx_description
1 polymer ?
#
loop_
_entity_poly.entity_id
_entity_poly.type
_entity_poly.pdbx_seq_one_letter_code
_entity_poly.pdbx_strand_id
1 'polypeptide(L)'
;MTKQDNRYDIVIVGAGPVGILLSLCLSRWGYKVKHIDNRPVPTATGRADGIQPRSVEILRNLGLKRALMAYEPAKVYDVAFWDPLPSGKGITRTGNWPSCPRFIDTRYPFTALVHQGKIEKMFIDEIEKAGTTIDRPWTIVDFENTGKDAEYPVEVSLKCLDTNVIENVRAKYLFSGEGARSFVREKLGVKISYKDQISFVWGVMDGVVQTNFPDIKTKCTIHSDSGSIMVIPREDNMVRLYVQIASSTDPDWNPRKSATVEEVQEAAKKILQPYTIQWDRVEWYSVYPIGQGIAEKYTLDHRVFMGGDACHTHSPKAGQGMNTAFHDALNFAWKIHAVESGFANRSLLESYEPERKQIAENLLAFDNKYAALFSKRPPTAEEVGNAKSGDEQENEFVATFKSSCEFTSGYGVAYEPNVINWSPSHPAQSHLFGVDGVKLVVGKAFTPTTVTRLSDANMVHLEQEVPANGSFRLFVFAGTPSKSKKALEDFASNVEKEKSFLSVHRRPDIADVSYFERHNPHSKLFTFNFIFASEKNGVDLTSLPQVVKDYHHHIYADDIPDVRVPHAKFPAHEKLGFDPEQGAVVVVRPDSHVSCIVRLVEGSGTVDALNSYFNAFSAKPLGQGSTYKKLHWQECPTVLQKVTLQPSPRIININVQPQQHQNIVKMLSLALTADLQGVSNLQPQDTEEEPYYYTFKVLCSSCREEHPNWVSFSRYEKHDIPGSRGEANFVWKCKLCGKTHSASITAGPHAYQIPENPKNKTQKVIELDCRGLEFTEFKADGDWEAKGAETPTSFAGIDLSEGEWYDYDEKAGEEVSVKDVKFEIKNIK
;
A
#
# COMPACT_ATOMS: atom_id res chain seq x y z
N MET A 1 -25.88 -3.74 25.01
CA MET A 1 -25.35 -2.95 23.89
C MET A 1 -24.49 -1.83 24.46
N THR A 2 -23.18 -2.05 24.55
CA THR A 2 -22.22 -1.00 24.85
C THR A 2 -22.22 -0.02 23.67
N LYS A 3 -22.45 1.27 23.93
CA LYS A 3 -22.35 2.34 22.92
C LYS A 3 -21.00 2.21 22.21
N GLN A 4 -21.04 1.87 20.93
CA GLN A 4 -19.84 1.83 20.09
C GLN A 4 -19.33 3.27 19.99
N ASP A 5 -18.04 3.47 20.27
CA ASP A 5 -17.43 4.79 20.19
C ASP A 5 -17.25 5.18 18.71
N ASN A 6 -18.20 5.96 18.17
CA ASN A 6 -18.24 6.42 16.77
C ASN A 6 -17.25 7.56 16.48
N ARG A 7 -16.09 7.57 17.15
CA ARG A 7 -15.01 8.55 16.96
C ARG A 7 -13.81 7.89 16.31
N TYR A 8 -13.23 8.53 15.31
CA TYR A 8 -12.10 8.01 14.53
C TYR A 8 -11.02 9.08 14.40
N ASP A 9 -9.75 8.69 14.31
CA ASP A 9 -8.71 9.65 13.93
C ASP A 9 -8.94 10.11 12.49
N ILE A 10 -9.33 9.19 11.60
CA ILE A 10 -9.60 9.49 10.21
C ILE A 10 -10.72 8.63 9.62
N VAL A 11 -11.53 9.24 8.76
CA VAL A 11 -12.42 8.54 7.82
C VAL A 11 -11.79 8.58 6.43
N ILE A 12 -11.62 7.43 5.80
CA ILE A 12 -11.09 7.29 4.44
C ILE A 12 -12.22 6.79 3.54
N VAL A 13 -12.53 7.53 2.47
CA VAL A 13 -13.57 7.17 1.50
C VAL A 13 -12.92 6.74 0.20
N GLY A 14 -13.13 5.49 -0.19
CA GLY A 14 -12.54 4.87 -1.38
C GLY A 14 -11.35 3.99 -1.04
N ALA A 15 -11.43 2.73 -1.46
CA ALA A 15 -10.39 1.71 -1.35
C ALA A 15 -9.70 1.45 -2.69
N GLY A 16 -9.38 2.53 -3.40
CA GLY A 16 -8.36 2.50 -4.45
C GLY A 16 -6.93 2.55 -3.85
N PRO A 17 -5.88 2.58 -4.69
CA PRO A 17 -4.49 2.53 -4.23
C PRO A 17 -4.10 3.56 -3.16
N VAL A 18 -4.58 4.81 -3.30
CA VAL A 18 -4.28 5.88 -2.33
C VAL A 18 -4.94 5.61 -0.97
N GLY A 19 -6.22 5.24 -0.94
CA GLY A 19 -6.96 5.02 0.30
C GLY A 19 -6.47 3.77 1.04
N ILE A 20 -6.18 2.69 0.31
CA ILE A 20 -5.65 1.45 0.86
C ILE A 20 -4.26 1.63 1.47
N LEU A 21 -3.32 2.29 0.77
CA LEU A 21 -1.99 2.51 1.34
C LEU A 21 -2.03 3.44 2.56
N LEU A 22 -2.86 4.49 2.51
CA LEU A 22 -3.05 5.40 3.64
C LEU A 22 -3.61 4.66 4.86
N SER A 23 -4.65 3.84 4.66
CA SER A 23 -5.25 3.00 5.69
C SER A 23 -4.23 2.05 6.31
N LEU A 24 -3.40 1.38 5.49
CA LEU A 24 -2.35 0.49 5.98
C LEU A 24 -1.35 1.22 6.87
N CYS A 25 -0.80 2.34 6.41
CA CYS A 25 0.19 3.10 7.17
C CYS A 25 -0.38 3.55 8.51
N LEU A 26 -1.56 4.17 8.51
CA LEU A 26 -2.17 4.70 9.74
C LEU A 26 -2.59 3.59 10.71
N SER A 27 -3.13 2.48 10.20
CA SER A 27 -3.51 1.33 11.03
C SER A 27 -2.28 0.70 11.70
N ARG A 28 -1.18 0.51 10.96
CA ARG A 28 0.08 -0.02 11.52
C ARG A 28 0.72 0.90 12.57
N TRP A 29 0.46 2.20 12.49
CA TRP A 29 0.95 3.17 13.47
C TRP A 29 -0.02 3.40 14.63
N GLY A 30 -1.11 2.63 14.71
CA GLY A 30 -2.03 2.59 15.84
C GLY A 30 -3.15 3.62 15.81
N TYR A 31 -3.43 4.23 14.65
CA TYR A 31 -4.55 5.18 14.51
C TYR A 31 -5.87 4.45 14.26
N LYS A 32 -6.97 5.00 14.79
CA LYS A 32 -8.32 4.45 14.61
C LYS A 32 -8.90 4.93 13.27
N VAL A 33 -8.92 4.03 12.29
CA VAL A 33 -9.33 4.32 10.90
C VAL A 33 -10.73 3.75 10.62
N LYS A 34 -11.63 4.57 10.06
CA LYS A 34 -12.86 4.09 9.39
C LYS A 34 -12.62 4.15 7.88
N HIS A 35 -12.52 3.00 7.22
CA HIS A 35 -12.29 2.94 5.78
C HIS A 35 -13.51 2.34 5.09
N ILE A 36 -14.07 3.05 4.10
CA ILE A 36 -15.22 2.58 3.33
C ILE A 36 -14.93 2.54 1.83
N ASP A 37 -15.65 1.68 1.10
CA ASP A 37 -15.69 1.68 -0.37
C ASP A 37 -17.08 1.28 -0.86
N ASN A 38 -17.54 1.89 -1.95
CA ASN A 38 -18.89 1.69 -2.48
C ASN A 38 -19.01 0.43 -3.35
N ARG A 39 -17.89 -0.15 -3.78
CA ARG A 39 -17.89 -1.41 -4.53
C ARG A 39 -18.14 -2.56 -3.56
N PRO A 40 -18.98 -3.54 -3.94
CA PRO A 40 -19.29 -4.67 -3.06
C PRO A 40 -18.10 -5.62 -2.87
N VAL A 41 -17.19 -5.67 -3.86
CA VAL A 41 -15.99 -6.53 -3.83
C VAL A 41 -14.76 -5.73 -4.27
N PRO A 42 -13.54 -6.20 -3.91
CA PRO A 42 -12.29 -5.69 -4.49
C PRO A 42 -12.29 -5.75 -6.01
N THR A 43 -11.35 -5.06 -6.65
CA THR A 43 -11.34 -4.93 -8.12
C THR A 43 -11.21 -6.30 -8.81
N ALA A 44 -12.32 -6.77 -9.40
CA ALA A 44 -12.38 -8.04 -10.14
C ALA A 44 -11.53 -8.02 -11.42
N THR A 45 -11.52 -6.88 -12.12
CA THR A 45 -10.70 -6.65 -13.34
C THR A 45 -10.02 -5.28 -13.28
N GLY A 46 -8.69 -5.27 -13.24
CA GLY A 46 -7.87 -4.12 -12.87
C GLY A 46 -7.63 -3.10 -13.99
N ARG A 47 -7.68 -1.81 -13.65
CA ARG A 47 -7.34 -0.71 -14.57
C ARG A 47 -5.84 -0.38 -14.58
N ALA A 48 -5.14 -0.65 -13.48
CA ALA A 48 -3.70 -0.47 -13.34
C ALA A 48 -2.99 -1.82 -13.12
N ASP A 49 -1.76 -1.94 -13.58
CA ASP A 49 -0.94 -3.15 -13.44
C ASP A 49 0.55 -2.85 -13.14
N GLY A 50 1.05 -1.72 -13.61
CA GLY A 50 2.46 -1.32 -13.46
C GLY A 50 2.84 -0.75 -12.10
N ILE A 51 3.79 -1.39 -11.44
CA ILE A 51 4.51 -0.90 -10.25
C ILE A 51 5.92 -0.51 -10.67
N GLN A 52 6.21 0.78 -10.61
CA GLN A 52 7.49 1.37 -11.01
C GLN A 52 8.61 1.07 -9.99
N PRO A 53 9.90 1.15 -10.39
CA PRO A 53 11.05 0.92 -9.50
C PRO A 53 10.95 1.58 -8.13
N ARG A 54 10.61 2.88 -8.09
CA ARG A 54 10.46 3.61 -6.82
C ARG A 54 9.34 3.05 -5.95
N SER A 55 8.22 2.67 -6.55
CA SER A 55 7.10 2.04 -5.84
C SER A 55 7.46 0.66 -5.31
N VAL A 56 8.27 -0.13 -6.03
CA VAL A 56 8.79 -1.41 -5.50
C VAL A 56 9.62 -1.17 -4.23
N GLU A 57 10.39 -0.08 -4.17
CA GLU A 57 11.15 0.31 -2.97
C GLU A 57 10.24 0.73 -1.82
N ILE A 58 9.21 1.53 -2.09
CA ILE A 58 8.18 1.89 -1.09
C ILE A 58 7.52 0.63 -0.52
N LEU A 59 7.08 -0.29 -1.39
CA LEU A 59 6.49 -1.56 -0.98
C LEU A 59 7.49 -2.42 -0.21
N ARG A 60 8.79 -2.37 -0.54
CA ARG A 60 9.82 -3.07 0.23
C ARG A 60 9.98 -2.50 1.64
N ASN A 61 9.94 -1.18 1.79
CA ASN A 61 9.98 -0.51 3.09
C ASN A 61 8.71 -0.75 3.92
N LEU A 62 7.58 -1.01 3.27
CA LEU A 62 6.35 -1.48 3.90
C LEU A 62 6.33 -3.00 4.16
N GLY A 63 7.38 -3.75 3.79
CA GLY A 63 7.43 -5.21 3.95
C GLY A 63 6.61 -6.00 2.93
N LEU A 64 6.01 -5.34 1.94
CA LEU A 64 5.06 -5.91 0.98
C LEU A 64 5.71 -6.46 -0.29
N LYS A 65 6.97 -6.10 -0.59
CA LYS A 65 7.65 -6.59 -1.81
C LYS A 65 7.64 -8.12 -1.93
N ARG A 66 7.79 -8.87 -0.83
CA ARG A 66 7.78 -10.34 -0.90
C ARG A 66 6.41 -10.87 -1.33
N ALA A 67 5.34 -10.33 -0.76
CA ALA A 67 3.97 -10.69 -1.12
C ALA A 67 3.66 -10.31 -2.58
N LEU A 68 4.11 -9.13 -3.03
CA LEU A 68 4.00 -8.73 -4.44
C LEU A 68 4.69 -9.74 -5.38
N MET A 69 5.91 -10.16 -5.04
CA MET A 69 6.68 -11.09 -5.89
C MET A 69 6.14 -12.52 -5.85
N ALA A 70 5.37 -12.90 -4.83
CA ALA A 70 4.74 -14.22 -4.74
C ALA A 70 3.64 -14.42 -5.79
N TYR A 71 3.10 -13.34 -6.37
CA TYR A 71 2.18 -13.40 -7.51
C TYR A 71 2.88 -13.53 -8.88
N GLU A 72 4.20 -13.71 -8.88
CA GLU A 72 5.02 -13.87 -10.10
C GLU A 72 4.75 -12.77 -11.15
N PRO A 73 4.91 -11.48 -10.77
CA PRO A 73 4.65 -10.37 -11.68
C PRO A 73 5.55 -10.47 -12.91
N ALA A 74 5.03 -10.10 -14.07
CA ALA A 74 5.87 -9.90 -15.25
C ALA A 74 6.84 -8.74 -14.97
N LYS A 75 8.13 -8.95 -15.22
CA LYS A 75 9.19 -7.96 -14.95
C LYS A 75 9.70 -7.39 -16.27
N VAL A 76 9.48 -6.09 -16.46
CA VAL A 76 9.93 -5.40 -17.67
C VAL A 76 11.28 -4.73 -17.40
N TYR A 77 12.33 -5.28 -18.00
CA TYR A 77 13.69 -4.73 -17.96
C TYR A 77 14.02 -3.91 -19.20
N ASP A 78 13.44 -4.25 -20.35
CA ASP A 78 13.66 -3.61 -21.65
C ASP A 78 12.32 -3.26 -22.31
N VAL A 79 12.37 -2.25 -23.16
CA VAL A 79 11.30 -1.79 -24.04
C VAL A 79 11.77 -1.94 -25.49
N ALA A 80 11.00 -2.64 -26.32
CA ALA A 80 11.27 -2.72 -27.75
C ALA A 80 10.48 -1.66 -28.52
N PHE A 81 11.09 -1.12 -29.58
CA PHE A 81 10.46 -0.16 -30.48
C PHE A 81 10.32 -0.78 -31.87
N TRP A 82 9.12 -0.67 -32.43
CA TRP A 82 8.78 -1.20 -33.74
C TRP A 82 8.16 -0.09 -34.60
N ASP A 83 8.65 0.05 -35.82
CA ASP A 83 8.20 1.07 -36.77
C ASP A 83 7.88 0.45 -38.13
N PRO A 84 7.17 1.17 -39.02
CA PRO A 84 6.94 0.71 -40.39
C PRO A 84 8.26 0.45 -41.12
N LEU A 85 8.30 -0.63 -41.89
CA LEU A 85 9.39 -0.88 -42.83
C LEU A 85 9.48 0.26 -43.85
N PRO A 86 10.69 0.70 -44.25
CA PRO A 86 10.85 1.72 -45.29
C PRO A 86 10.17 1.37 -46.62
N SER A 87 9.93 0.09 -46.89
CA SER A 87 9.21 -0.42 -48.07
C SER A 87 7.69 -0.24 -47.99
N GLY A 88 7.14 0.23 -46.87
CA GLY A 88 5.71 0.47 -46.65
C GLY A 88 4.87 -0.81 -46.46
N LYS A 89 5.50 -1.97 -46.22
CA LYS A 89 4.79 -3.23 -45.98
C LYS A 89 5.31 -3.94 -44.75
N GLY A 90 4.63 -3.71 -43.62
CA GLY A 90 4.87 -4.38 -42.35
C GLY A 90 5.72 -3.57 -41.38
N ILE A 91 5.99 -4.15 -40.21
CA ILE A 91 6.76 -3.52 -39.12
C ILE A 91 8.10 -4.22 -38.91
N THR A 92 9.11 -3.47 -38.45
CA THR A 92 10.42 -3.99 -38.05
C THR A 92 10.86 -3.41 -36.72
N ARG A 93 11.64 -4.18 -35.95
CA ARG A 93 12.23 -3.70 -34.71
C ARG A 93 13.33 -2.70 -35.04
N THR A 94 13.18 -1.47 -34.56
CA THR A 94 14.18 -0.40 -34.75
C THR A 94 15.18 -0.33 -33.61
N GLY A 95 14.82 -0.85 -32.44
CA GLY A 95 15.76 -1.00 -31.33
C GLY A 95 15.10 -1.50 -30.05
N ASN A 96 15.93 -1.62 -29.01
CA ASN A 96 15.52 -1.88 -27.65
C ASN A 96 16.16 -0.87 -26.70
N TRP A 97 15.51 -0.62 -25.58
CA TRP A 97 16.02 0.27 -24.55
C TRP A 97 15.68 -0.21 -23.14
N PRO A 98 16.59 -0.06 -22.16
CA PRO A 98 16.28 -0.39 -20.78
C PRO A 98 15.08 0.39 -20.26
N SER A 99 14.09 -0.32 -19.72
CA SER A 99 12.94 0.28 -19.04
C SER A 99 13.35 1.15 -17.85
N CYS A 100 14.48 0.80 -17.21
CA CYS A 100 15.13 1.62 -16.21
C CYS A 100 16.62 1.76 -16.57
N PRO A 101 17.03 2.88 -17.19
CA PRO A 101 18.41 3.09 -17.60
C PRO A 101 19.40 3.06 -16.44
N ARG A 102 20.65 2.64 -16.71
CA ARG A 102 21.71 2.48 -15.69
C ARG A 102 22.08 3.77 -14.96
N PHE A 103 21.80 4.96 -15.52
CA PHE A 103 22.08 6.21 -14.81
C PHE A 103 21.16 6.39 -13.59
N ILE A 104 19.95 5.82 -13.62
CA ILE A 104 19.04 5.79 -12.46
C ILE A 104 19.58 4.79 -11.45
N ASP A 105 19.86 5.26 -10.24
CA ASP A 105 20.37 4.41 -9.17
C ASP A 105 19.23 3.72 -8.44
N THR A 106 18.98 2.46 -8.80
CA THR A 106 17.93 1.64 -8.19
C THR A 106 18.33 0.19 -8.11
N ARG A 107 17.86 -0.49 -7.06
CA ARG A 107 18.01 -1.94 -6.88
C ARG A 107 16.99 -2.76 -7.62
N TYR A 108 15.92 -2.14 -8.08
CA TYR A 108 14.83 -2.81 -8.78
C TYR A 108 14.68 -2.19 -10.16
N PRO A 109 15.63 -2.43 -11.09
CA PRO A 109 15.65 -1.81 -12.41
C PRO A 109 14.62 -2.45 -13.36
N PHE A 110 13.38 -2.63 -12.89
CA PHE A 110 12.29 -3.21 -13.65
C PHE A 110 10.95 -2.62 -13.21
N THR A 111 9.99 -2.58 -14.14
CA THR A 111 8.57 -2.39 -13.79
C THR A 111 7.97 -3.76 -13.49
N ALA A 112 7.31 -3.91 -12.35
CA ALA A 112 6.56 -5.13 -12.03
C ALA A 112 5.11 -4.97 -12.49
N LEU A 113 4.62 -5.92 -13.29
CA LEU A 113 3.27 -5.91 -13.85
C LEU A 113 2.45 -7.04 -13.24
N VAL A 114 1.38 -6.69 -12.54
CA VAL A 114 0.47 -7.65 -11.90
C VAL A 114 -0.94 -7.08 -11.77
N HIS A 115 -1.95 -7.94 -11.81
CA HIS A 115 -3.34 -7.55 -11.65
C HIS A 115 -3.59 -6.70 -10.40
N GLN A 116 -4.29 -5.58 -10.57
CA GLN A 116 -4.64 -4.65 -9.48
C GLN A 116 -5.31 -5.36 -8.29
N GLY A 117 -6.22 -6.31 -8.55
CA GLY A 117 -6.90 -7.05 -7.49
C GLY A 117 -5.95 -7.85 -6.59
N LYS A 118 -4.87 -8.42 -7.16
CA LYS A 118 -3.83 -9.13 -6.39
C LYS A 118 -3.06 -8.16 -5.48
N ILE A 119 -2.79 -6.94 -5.97
CA ILE A 119 -2.17 -5.86 -5.21
C ILE A 119 -3.11 -5.41 -4.08
N GLU A 120 -4.37 -5.12 -4.38
CA GLU A 120 -5.38 -4.71 -3.40
C GLU A 120 -5.53 -5.76 -2.30
N LYS A 121 -5.63 -7.05 -2.66
CA LYS A 121 -5.70 -8.15 -1.71
C LYS A 121 -4.52 -8.16 -0.74
N MET A 122 -3.29 -8.06 -1.25
CA MET A 122 -2.09 -7.99 -0.43
C MET A 122 -2.15 -6.86 0.62
N PHE A 123 -2.67 -5.69 0.24
CA PHE A 123 -2.82 -4.60 1.21
C PHE A 123 -3.97 -4.85 2.19
N ILE A 124 -5.11 -5.35 1.73
CA ILE A 124 -6.28 -5.65 2.58
C ILE A 124 -5.89 -6.63 3.68
N ASP A 125 -5.22 -7.72 3.32
CA ASP A 125 -4.74 -8.73 4.28
C ASP A 125 -3.85 -8.10 5.38
N GLU A 126 -3.07 -7.07 5.04
CA GLU A 126 -2.17 -6.39 5.97
C GLU A 126 -2.85 -5.28 6.79
N ILE A 127 -3.91 -4.65 6.25
CA ILE A 127 -4.77 -3.71 6.98
C ILE A 127 -5.55 -4.48 8.05
N GLU A 128 -6.08 -5.67 7.71
CA GLU A 128 -6.80 -6.55 8.63
C GLU A 128 -5.90 -7.04 9.77
N LYS A 129 -4.66 -7.46 9.46
CA LYS A 129 -3.64 -7.79 10.50
C LYS A 129 -3.31 -6.61 11.41
N ALA A 130 -3.43 -5.38 10.92
CA ALA A 130 -3.24 -4.17 11.71
C ALA A 130 -4.49 -3.77 12.54
N GLY A 131 -5.60 -4.49 12.41
CA GLY A 131 -6.82 -4.30 13.20
C GLY A 131 -7.89 -3.40 12.58
N THR A 132 -7.75 -3.04 11.30
CA THR A 132 -8.74 -2.22 10.56
C THR A 132 -9.42 -3.08 9.49
N THR A 133 -10.70 -2.82 9.22
CA THR A 133 -11.44 -3.42 8.10
C THR A 133 -11.87 -2.35 7.11
N ILE A 134 -12.16 -2.75 5.88
CA ILE A 134 -12.74 -1.87 4.87
C ILE A 134 -14.21 -2.23 4.71
N ASP A 135 -15.10 -1.33 5.12
CA ASP A 135 -16.54 -1.56 5.06
C ASP A 135 -17.04 -1.40 3.62
N ARG A 136 -17.69 -2.43 3.10
CA ARG A 136 -18.28 -2.50 1.76
C ARG A 136 -19.68 -3.12 1.82
N PRO A 137 -20.59 -2.77 0.90
CA PRO A 137 -20.58 -1.59 0.05
C PRO A 137 -21.11 -0.38 0.83
N TRP A 138 -20.25 0.60 1.11
CA TRP A 138 -20.59 1.82 1.85
C TRP A 138 -20.19 3.06 1.06
N THR A 139 -21.01 4.11 1.13
CA THR A 139 -20.72 5.39 0.48
C THR A 139 -20.85 6.55 1.46
N ILE A 140 -20.18 7.66 1.18
CA ILE A 140 -20.39 8.91 1.89
C ILE A 140 -21.62 9.62 1.29
N VAL A 141 -22.49 10.15 2.14
CA VAL A 141 -23.66 10.92 1.70
C VAL A 141 -23.63 12.35 2.21
N ASP A 142 -22.88 12.61 3.27
CA ASP A 142 -22.72 13.95 3.82
C ASP A 142 -21.45 14.07 4.67
N PHE A 143 -20.90 15.28 4.78
CA PHE A 143 -19.92 15.63 5.82
C PHE A 143 -19.97 17.12 6.13
N GLU A 144 -19.63 17.49 7.36
CA GLU A 144 -19.51 18.88 7.77
C GLU A 144 -18.36 19.02 8.77
N ASN A 145 -17.49 20.02 8.56
CA ASN A 145 -16.53 20.44 9.57
C ASN A 145 -17.21 21.47 10.49
N THR A 146 -17.89 20.98 11.53
CA THR A 146 -18.72 21.80 12.40
C THR A 146 -17.93 22.63 13.40
N GLY A 147 -16.69 22.23 13.70
CA GLY A 147 -15.86 22.82 14.76
C GLY A 147 -16.46 22.72 16.18
N LYS A 148 -17.59 22.03 16.35
CA LYS A 148 -18.32 21.92 17.63
C LYS A 148 -17.59 21.04 18.63
N ASP A 149 -16.88 20.02 18.14
CA ASP A 149 -15.98 19.18 18.93
C ASP A 149 -14.54 19.60 18.61
N ALA A 150 -13.79 20.02 19.64
CA ALA A 150 -12.44 20.54 19.45
C ALA A 150 -11.45 19.46 18.98
N GLU A 151 -11.70 18.20 19.32
CA GLU A 151 -10.83 17.08 19.01
C GLU A 151 -11.27 16.38 17.71
N TYR A 152 -12.57 16.10 17.56
CA TYR A 152 -13.16 15.43 16.40
C TYR A 152 -14.17 16.33 15.63
N PRO A 153 -13.69 17.42 14.98
CA PRO A 153 -14.56 18.47 14.43
C PRO A 153 -15.33 18.05 13.17
N VAL A 154 -14.92 16.99 12.48
CA VAL A 154 -15.53 16.54 11.23
C VAL A 154 -16.63 15.52 11.52
N GLU A 155 -17.87 15.84 11.18
CA GLU A 155 -18.99 14.91 11.17
C GLU A 155 -19.15 14.30 9.78
N VAL A 156 -19.26 12.98 9.69
CA VAL A 156 -19.37 12.26 8.41
C VAL A 156 -20.57 11.32 8.47
N SER A 157 -21.43 11.41 7.46
CA SER A 157 -22.59 10.55 7.27
C SER A 157 -22.28 9.49 6.21
N LEU A 158 -22.30 8.24 6.62
CA LEU A 158 -21.97 7.08 5.79
C LEU A 158 -23.24 6.25 5.57
N LYS A 159 -23.46 5.75 4.35
CA LYS A 159 -24.62 4.95 3.99
C LYS A 159 -24.19 3.58 3.51
N CYS A 160 -24.72 2.53 4.15
CA CYS A 160 -24.63 1.16 3.63
C CYS A 160 -25.54 1.03 2.40
N LEU A 161 -25.00 0.59 1.28
CA LEU A 161 -25.76 0.46 0.03
C LEU A 161 -26.71 -0.74 0.05
N ASP A 162 -26.36 -1.80 0.78
CA ASP A 162 -27.20 -3.00 0.87
C ASP A 162 -28.42 -2.79 1.77
N THR A 163 -28.21 -2.16 2.93
CA THR A 163 -29.26 -2.03 3.97
C THR A 163 -29.93 -0.66 3.97
N ASN A 164 -29.38 0.32 3.25
CA ASN A 164 -29.75 1.73 3.32
C ASN A 164 -29.60 2.38 4.72
N VAL A 165 -28.95 1.70 5.67
CA VAL A 165 -28.65 2.27 7.00
C VAL A 165 -27.67 3.43 6.86
N ILE A 166 -27.95 4.52 7.57
CA ILE A 166 -27.05 5.68 7.68
C ILE A 166 -26.38 5.66 9.05
N GLU A 167 -25.05 5.71 9.05
CA GLU A 167 -24.19 5.80 10.23
C GLU A 167 -23.54 7.18 10.27
N ASN A 168 -23.66 7.87 11.40
CA ASN A 168 -22.97 9.14 11.64
C ASN A 168 -21.77 8.91 12.54
N VAL A 169 -20.61 9.36 12.08
CA VAL A 169 -19.33 9.25 12.80
C VAL A 169 -18.68 10.62 12.94
N ARG A 170 -17.80 10.75 13.94
CA ARG A 170 -16.94 11.93 14.11
C ARG A 170 -15.50 11.57 13.86
N ALA A 171 -14.76 12.46 13.20
CA ALA A 171 -13.35 12.25 12.90
C ALA A 171 -12.51 13.51 13.10
N LYS A 172 -11.21 13.31 13.32
CA LYS A 172 -10.25 14.41 13.28
C LYS A 172 -9.98 14.85 11.84
N TYR A 173 -10.02 13.90 10.89
CA TYR A 173 -9.78 14.11 9.47
C TYR A 173 -10.73 13.29 8.59
N LEU A 174 -11.00 13.81 7.39
CA LEU A 174 -11.66 13.08 6.30
C LEU A 174 -10.73 13.06 5.09
N PHE A 175 -10.52 11.89 4.49
CA PHE A 175 -9.73 11.74 3.28
C PHE A 175 -10.55 11.13 2.14
N SER A 176 -10.61 11.81 1.01
CA SER A 176 -11.22 11.30 -0.22
C SER A 176 -10.19 10.65 -1.14
N GLY A 177 -10.35 9.34 -1.33
CA GLY A 177 -9.74 8.51 -2.36
C GLY A 177 -10.78 7.93 -3.33
N GLU A 178 -11.93 8.61 -3.51
CA GLU A 178 -13.07 8.16 -4.34
C GLU A 178 -12.79 8.11 -5.85
N GLY A 179 -11.69 8.73 -6.28
CA GLY A 179 -11.29 8.84 -7.66
C GLY A 179 -12.00 9.94 -8.45
N ALA A 180 -12.04 9.80 -9.78
CA ALA A 180 -12.43 10.88 -10.69
C ALA A 180 -13.84 11.47 -10.44
N ARG A 181 -14.76 10.72 -9.83
CA ARG A 181 -16.13 11.16 -9.48
C ARG A 181 -16.31 11.33 -7.97
N SER A 182 -15.37 11.99 -7.30
CA SER A 182 -15.42 12.22 -5.85
C SER A 182 -16.59 13.12 -5.44
N PHE A 183 -17.47 12.58 -4.58
CA PHE A 183 -18.52 13.35 -3.89
C PHE A 183 -17.92 14.41 -2.99
N VAL A 184 -16.85 14.09 -2.26
CA VAL A 184 -16.18 15.05 -1.36
C VAL A 184 -15.70 16.28 -2.14
N ARG A 185 -15.06 16.07 -3.28
CA ARG A 185 -14.58 17.17 -4.14
C ARG A 185 -15.73 18.05 -4.63
N GLU A 186 -16.81 17.41 -5.12
CA GLU A 186 -17.99 18.12 -5.61
C GLU A 186 -18.65 18.94 -4.50
N LYS A 187 -18.82 18.36 -3.31
CA LYS A 187 -19.40 19.05 -2.16
C LYS A 187 -18.55 20.23 -1.68
N LEU A 188 -17.22 20.14 -1.77
CA LEU A 188 -16.32 21.27 -1.48
C LEU A 188 -16.34 22.36 -2.57
N GLY A 189 -16.99 22.12 -3.72
CA GLY A 189 -16.98 23.05 -4.85
C GLY A 189 -15.63 23.17 -5.54
N VAL A 190 -14.72 22.21 -5.34
CA VAL A 190 -13.38 22.23 -5.92
C VAL A 190 -13.45 21.77 -7.38
N LYS A 191 -13.00 22.63 -8.30
CA LYS A 191 -13.03 22.34 -9.74
C LYS A 191 -11.81 21.55 -10.20
N ILE A 192 -11.97 20.84 -11.32
CA ILE A 192 -10.89 20.21 -12.06
C ILE A 192 -10.59 21.05 -13.30
N SER A 193 -9.35 21.47 -13.44
CA SER A 193 -8.81 22.05 -14.67
C SER A 193 -8.35 20.94 -15.60
N TYR A 194 -8.95 20.84 -16.77
CA TYR A 194 -8.56 19.87 -17.80
C TYR A 194 -7.59 20.53 -18.79
N LYS A 195 -6.50 19.83 -19.13
CA LYS A 195 -5.62 20.22 -20.25
C LYS A 195 -6.16 19.59 -21.54
N ASP A 196 -6.00 20.30 -22.67
CA ASP A 196 -6.67 20.06 -23.96
C ASP A 196 -6.99 18.59 -24.28
N GLN A 197 -8.23 18.34 -24.70
CA GLN A 197 -8.72 17.01 -25.08
C GLN A 197 -8.10 16.59 -26.42
N ILE A 198 -6.90 16.03 -26.39
CA ILE A 198 -6.44 15.23 -27.53
C ILE A 198 -7.16 13.87 -27.44
N SER A 199 -8.27 13.74 -28.16
CA SER A 199 -9.12 12.55 -28.21
C SER A 199 -8.54 11.44 -29.11
N PHE A 200 -7.43 10.84 -28.67
CA PHE A 200 -7.09 9.49 -29.12
C PHE A 200 -7.88 8.47 -28.31
N VAL A 201 -8.58 7.57 -29.00
CA VAL A 201 -9.31 6.48 -28.36
C VAL A 201 -8.50 5.19 -28.45
N TRP A 202 -8.28 4.60 -27.29
CA TRP A 202 -7.54 3.36 -27.13
C TRP A 202 -8.47 2.28 -26.59
N GLY A 203 -8.51 1.15 -27.29
CA GLY A 203 -9.02 -0.10 -26.74
C GLY A 203 -7.94 -0.75 -25.88
N VAL A 204 -8.30 -1.26 -24.72
CA VAL A 204 -7.40 -1.97 -23.80
C VAL A 204 -7.94 -3.36 -23.62
N MET A 205 -7.10 -4.37 -23.87
CA MET A 205 -7.50 -5.77 -23.79
C MET A 205 -6.50 -6.57 -22.99
N ASP A 206 -6.99 -7.33 -22.02
CA ASP A 206 -6.23 -8.31 -21.26
C ASP A 206 -6.64 -9.69 -21.73
N GLY A 207 -5.66 -10.51 -22.11
CA GLY A 207 -5.95 -11.85 -22.59
C GLY A 207 -4.72 -12.69 -22.85
N VAL A 208 -4.96 -13.96 -23.16
CA VAL A 208 -3.92 -14.87 -23.66
C VAL A 208 -4.04 -14.90 -25.18
N VAL A 209 -2.90 -14.74 -25.85
CA VAL A 209 -2.86 -14.62 -27.31
C VAL A 209 -1.92 -15.65 -27.92
N GLN A 210 -2.32 -16.17 -29.09
CA GLN A 210 -1.46 -16.92 -29.99
C GLN A 210 -0.97 -15.98 -31.08
N THR A 211 0.35 -15.84 -31.20
CA THR A 211 0.97 -14.93 -32.16
C THR A 211 2.35 -15.41 -32.54
N ASN A 212 2.78 -15.09 -33.76
CA ASN A 212 4.18 -15.23 -34.19
C ASN A 212 4.97 -13.91 -34.03
N PHE A 213 4.39 -12.87 -33.43
CA PHE A 213 5.08 -11.63 -33.12
C PHE A 213 6.15 -11.89 -32.03
N PRO A 214 7.44 -11.68 -32.33
CA PRO A 214 8.53 -12.17 -31.48
C PRO A 214 8.62 -11.48 -30.11
N ASP A 215 8.13 -10.24 -30.00
CA ASP A 215 8.26 -9.42 -28.80
C ASP A 215 6.95 -9.31 -28.00
N ILE A 216 5.98 -10.24 -28.16
CA ILE A 216 4.69 -10.18 -27.46
C ILE A 216 4.83 -10.26 -25.92
N LYS A 217 5.94 -10.81 -25.41
CA LYS A 217 6.29 -10.88 -23.98
C LYS A 217 7.24 -9.77 -23.51
N THR A 218 7.61 -8.86 -24.39
CA THR A 218 8.42 -7.69 -24.07
C THR A 218 7.50 -6.47 -24.06
N LYS A 219 7.73 -5.50 -23.16
CA LYS A 219 7.03 -4.22 -23.29
C LYS A 219 7.45 -3.61 -24.62
N CYS A 220 6.53 -3.27 -25.49
CA CYS A 220 6.91 -2.65 -26.75
C CYS A 220 5.92 -1.60 -27.21
N THR A 221 6.46 -0.60 -27.90
CA THR A 221 5.68 0.40 -28.62
C THR A 221 5.79 0.07 -30.10
N ILE A 222 4.64 -0.09 -30.73
CA ILE A 222 4.52 -0.48 -32.13
C ILE A 222 3.82 0.66 -32.86
N HIS A 223 4.46 1.15 -33.92
CA HIS A 223 3.87 2.05 -34.90
C HIS A 223 3.75 1.34 -36.25
N SER A 224 2.58 1.51 -36.86
CA SER A 224 2.29 1.04 -38.22
C SER A 224 1.53 2.12 -38.97
N ASP A 225 1.41 1.96 -40.29
CA ASP A 225 0.53 2.82 -41.11
C ASP A 225 -0.96 2.69 -40.76
N SER A 226 -1.34 1.61 -40.04
CA SER A 226 -2.71 1.34 -39.60
C SER A 226 -3.01 1.81 -38.17
N GLY A 227 -2.02 2.41 -37.48
CA GLY A 227 -2.14 2.84 -36.09
C GLY A 227 -1.06 2.24 -35.18
N SER A 228 -1.23 2.43 -33.87
CA SER A 228 -0.23 2.06 -32.86
C SER A 228 -0.75 1.05 -31.84
N ILE A 229 0.15 0.19 -31.36
CA ILE A 229 -0.10 -0.72 -30.23
C ILE A 229 0.97 -0.50 -29.16
N MET A 230 0.57 -0.57 -27.90
CA MET A 230 1.49 -0.77 -26.79
C MET A 230 1.23 -2.14 -26.15
N VAL A 231 2.25 -3.00 -26.17
CA VAL A 231 2.23 -4.33 -25.54
C VAL A 231 2.76 -4.22 -24.12
N ILE A 232 2.01 -4.78 -23.18
CA ILE A 232 2.35 -4.83 -21.76
C ILE A 232 2.28 -6.31 -21.33
N PRO A 233 3.42 -6.98 -21.07
CA PRO A 233 3.39 -8.36 -20.62
C PRO A 233 2.78 -8.46 -19.22
N ARG A 234 1.98 -9.50 -18.96
CA ARG A 234 1.32 -9.72 -17.68
C ARG A 234 1.68 -11.10 -17.13
N GLU A 235 1.38 -11.30 -15.85
CA GLU A 235 1.45 -12.57 -15.15
C GLU A 235 0.57 -13.66 -15.82
N ASP A 236 0.72 -14.92 -15.43
CA ASP A 236 -0.13 -16.03 -15.87
C ASP A 236 -0.23 -16.19 -17.40
N ASN A 237 0.90 -15.90 -18.10
CA ASN A 237 1.02 -15.89 -19.55
C ASN A 237 0.07 -14.90 -20.27
N MET A 238 -0.52 -13.96 -19.57
CA MET A 238 -1.39 -12.93 -20.14
C MET A 238 -0.58 -11.81 -20.80
N VAL A 239 -1.22 -11.04 -21.69
CA VAL A 239 -0.73 -9.76 -22.20
C VAL A 239 -1.84 -8.73 -22.15
N ARG A 240 -1.46 -7.49 -21.91
CA ARG A 240 -2.31 -6.32 -22.08
C ARG A 240 -1.93 -5.58 -23.35
N LEU A 241 -2.89 -5.32 -24.20
CA LEU A 241 -2.72 -4.60 -25.45
C LEU A 241 -3.51 -3.29 -25.40
N TYR A 242 -2.80 -2.17 -25.48
CA TYR A 242 -3.41 -0.88 -25.79
C TYR A 242 -3.38 -0.70 -27.31
N VAL A 243 -4.55 -0.70 -27.94
CA VAL A 243 -4.71 -0.65 -29.39
C VAL A 243 -5.37 0.66 -29.77
N GLN A 244 -4.75 1.41 -30.68
CA GLN A 244 -5.31 2.64 -31.20
C GLN A 244 -6.50 2.31 -32.13
N ILE A 245 -7.68 2.87 -31.83
CA ILE A 245 -8.91 2.60 -32.59
C ILE A 245 -9.31 3.77 -33.46
N ALA A 246 -9.22 4.99 -32.92
CA ALA A 246 -9.58 6.19 -33.67
C ALA A 246 -8.79 7.41 -33.17
N SER A 247 -8.62 8.37 -34.07
CA SER A 247 -8.22 9.74 -33.78
C SER A 247 -9.21 10.68 -34.46
N SER A 248 -9.93 11.50 -33.70
CA SER A 248 -10.78 12.54 -34.25
C SER A 248 -10.47 13.87 -33.57
N THR A 249 -10.45 14.94 -34.35
CA THR A 249 -10.36 16.33 -33.88
C THR A 249 -11.73 17.02 -33.90
N ASP A 250 -12.80 16.28 -34.19
CA ASP A 250 -14.17 16.78 -34.25
C ASP A 250 -14.74 16.97 -32.83
N PRO A 251 -15.16 18.19 -32.43
CA PRO A 251 -15.74 18.49 -31.12
C PRO A 251 -17.01 17.69 -30.79
N ASP A 252 -17.78 17.28 -31.81
CA ASP A 252 -19.04 16.53 -31.65
C ASP A 252 -18.83 15.00 -31.68
N TRP A 253 -17.61 14.55 -31.91
CA TRP A 253 -17.28 13.13 -31.93
C TRP A 253 -17.28 12.56 -30.52
N ASN A 254 -18.15 11.58 -30.27
CA ASN A 254 -18.23 10.91 -28.98
C ASN A 254 -17.27 9.71 -28.91
N PRO A 255 -16.13 9.80 -28.20
CA PRO A 255 -15.19 8.68 -28.02
C PRO A 255 -15.80 7.50 -27.26
N ARG A 256 -16.98 7.67 -26.64
CA ARG A 256 -17.70 6.63 -25.90
C ARG A 256 -18.65 5.79 -26.76
N LYS A 257 -18.69 5.99 -28.09
CA LYS A 257 -19.22 4.95 -28.98
C LYS A 257 -18.27 3.76 -28.86
N SER A 258 -18.66 2.77 -28.06
CA SER A 258 -17.85 1.61 -27.74
C SER A 258 -17.41 0.92 -29.02
N ALA A 259 -16.11 0.79 -29.24
CA ALA A 259 -15.63 -0.27 -30.11
C ALA A 259 -15.97 -1.61 -29.44
N THR A 260 -16.40 -2.57 -30.24
CA THR A 260 -16.60 -3.96 -29.84
C THR A 260 -15.24 -4.63 -29.62
N VAL A 261 -15.23 -5.77 -28.93
CA VAL A 261 -14.00 -6.57 -28.75
C VAL A 261 -13.41 -6.94 -30.12
N GLU A 262 -14.28 -7.36 -31.04
CA GLU A 262 -13.94 -7.78 -32.39
C GLU A 262 -13.29 -6.64 -33.18
N GLU A 263 -13.82 -5.42 -33.11
CA GLU A 263 -13.25 -4.25 -33.80
C GLU A 263 -11.83 -3.94 -33.31
N VAL A 264 -11.56 -4.10 -32.01
CA VAL A 264 -10.22 -3.87 -31.44
C VAL A 264 -9.26 -4.99 -31.81
N GLN A 265 -9.73 -6.24 -31.82
CA GLN A 265 -8.95 -7.37 -32.30
C GLN A 265 -8.58 -7.21 -33.79
N GLU A 266 -9.52 -6.76 -34.62
CA GLU A 266 -9.28 -6.50 -36.04
C GLU A 266 -8.30 -5.32 -36.25
N ALA A 267 -8.42 -4.25 -35.46
CA ALA A 267 -7.44 -3.16 -35.48
C ALA A 267 -6.04 -3.68 -35.11
N ALA A 268 -5.93 -4.52 -34.07
CA ALA A 268 -4.67 -5.08 -33.66
C ALA A 268 -4.04 -5.99 -34.74
N LYS A 269 -4.84 -6.84 -35.40
CA LYS A 269 -4.40 -7.69 -36.53
C LYS A 269 -3.85 -6.87 -37.70
N LYS A 270 -4.45 -5.71 -37.99
CA LYS A 270 -3.99 -4.80 -39.05
C LYS A 270 -2.66 -4.14 -38.69
N ILE A 271 -2.54 -3.64 -37.45
CA ILE A 271 -1.33 -2.96 -36.98
C ILE A 271 -0.13 -3.92 -36.89
N LEU A 272 -0.35 -5.18 -36.51
CA LEU A 272 0.72 -6.17 -36.34
C LEU A 272 1.23 -6.81 -37.64
N GLN A 273 0.67 -6.49 -38.81
CA GLN A 273 1.14 -7.09 -40.07
C GLN A 273 2.67 -6.93 -40.25
N PRO A 274 3.39 -7.99 -40.68
CA PRO A 274 2.91 -9.26 -41.22
C PRO A 274 2.69 -10.36 -40.16
N TYR A 275 2.78 -10.03 -38.88
CA TYR A 275 2.61 -11.00 -37.79
C TYR A 275 1.12 -11.30 -37.55
N THR A 276 0.83 -12.54 -37.16
CA THR A 276 -0.52 -13.00 -36.83
C THR A 276 -0.79 -12.82 -35.34
N ILE A 277 -2.03 -12.54 -34.96
CA ILE A 277 -2.47 -12.57 -33.56
C ILE A 277 -3.91 -13.09 -33.47
N GLN A 278 -4.15 -13.97 -32.51
CA GLN A 278 -5.45 -14.52 -32.15
C GLN A 278 -5.57 -14.59 -30.63
N TRP A 279 -6.77 -14.44 -30.09
CA TRP A 279 -7.02 -14.49 -28.65
C TRP A 279 -7.57 -15.86 -28.29
N ASP A 280 -6.89 -16.56 -27.39
CA ASP A 280 -7.41 -17.78 -26.77
C ASP A 280 -8.48 -17.43 -25.74
N ARG A 281 -8.26 -16.34 -25.01
CA ARG A 281 -9.23 -15.77 -24.07
C ARG A 281 -9.08 -14.27 -23.95
N VAL A 282 -10.19 -13.60 -23.70
CA VAL A 282 -10.25 -12.19 -23.29
C VAL A 282 -10.75 -12.16 -21.85
N GLU A 283 -9.86 -11.81 -20.93
CA GLU A 283 -10.19 -11.68 -19.50
C GLU A 283 -10.92 -10.37 -19.24
N TRP A 284 -10.50 -9.31 -19.92
CA TRP A 284 -11.05 -7.98 -19.74
C TRP A 284 -10.83 -7.09 -20.95
N TYR A 285 -11.79 -6.20 -21.17
CA TYR A 285 -11.78 -5.25 -22.26
C TYR A 285 -12.37 -3.90 -21.81
N SER A 286 -11.80 -2.79 -22.29
CA SER A 286 -12.42 -1.48 -22.15
C SER A 286 -11.89 -0.46 -23.17
N VAL A 287 -12.70 0.57 -23.46
CA VAL A 287 -12.31 1.70 -24.31
C VAL A 287 -12.24 2.96 -23.45
N TYR A 288 -11.11 3.67 -23.50
CA TYR A 288 -10.93 4.89 -22.71
C TYR A 288 -10.64 6.11 -23.58
N PRO A 289 -11.37 7.23 -23.39
CA PRO A 289 -10.86 8.53 -23.79
C PRO A 289 -9.73 8.95 -22.85
N ILE A 290 -8.66 9.51 -23.41
CA ILE A 290 -7.57 10.08 -22.61
C ILE A 290 -7.99 11.48 -22.14
N GLY A 291 -8.10 11.67 -20.83
CA GLY A 291 -8.36 12.96 -20.21
C GLY A 291 -7.30 13.27 -19.16
N GLN A 292 -6.76 14.48 -19.21
CA GLN A 292 -5.79 15.00 -18.24
C GLN A 292 -6.46 16.07 -17.40
N GLY A 293 -6.44 15.92 -16.09
CA GLY A 293 -7.16 16.80 -15.16
C GLY A 293 -6.38 17.00 -13.87
N ILE A 294 -6.50 18.19 -13.28
CA ILE A 294 -5.97 18.50 -11.95
C ILE A 294 -6.94 19.36 -11.15
N ALA A 295 -7.11 19.05 -9.87
CA ALA A 295 -7.90 19.81 -8.94
C ALA A 295 -7.23 21.14 -8.58
N GLU A 296 -8.02 22.19 -8.46
CA GLU A 296 -7.54 23.51 -8.02
C GLU A 296 -6.95 23.46 -6.61
N LYS A 297 -7.55 22.66 -5.72
CA LYS A 297 -7.19 22.48 -4.31
C LYS A 297 -7.32 21.02 -3.89
N TYR A 298 -6.46 20.58 -2.97
CA TYR A 298 -6.47 19.23 -2.40
C TYR A 298 -7.06 19.23 -0.99
N THR A 299 -7.15 20.40 -0.37
CA THR A 299 -7.74 20.67 0.94
C THR A 299 -8.18 22.13 1.01
N LEU A 300 -9.22 22.44 1.79
CA LEU A 300 -9.65 23.82 2.05
C LEU A 300 -9.41 24.27 3.50
N ASP A 301 -9.42 23.34 4.45
CA ASP A 301 -9.43 23.62 5.90
C ASP A 301 -8.37 22.85 6.70
N HIS A 302 -7.56 22.02 6.02
CA HIS A 302 -6.58 21.11 6.61
C HIS A 302 -7.19 20.09 7.58
N ARG A 303 -8.46 19.73 7.34
CA ARG A 303 -9.20 18.65 7.99
C ARG A 303 -9.77 17.67 6.96
N VAL A 304 -10.23 18.19 5.83
CA VAL A 304 -10.72 17.41 4.68
C VAL A 304 -9.68 17.45 3.56
N PHE A 305 -9.13 16.29 3.24
CA PHE A 305 -8.08 16.11 2.24
C PHE A 305 -8.53 15.19 1.11
N MET A 306 -7.89 15.32 -0.05
CA MET A 306 -8.15 14.50 -1.22
C MET A 306 -6.82 14.05 -1.85
N GLY A 307 -6.81 12.89 -2.50
CA GLY A 307 -5.62 12.38 -3.22
C GLY A 307 -5.94 11.37 -4.32
N GLY A 308 -4.92 11.02 -5.11
CA GLY A 308 -5.08 10.17 -6.30
C GLY A 308 -6.02 10.80 -7.33
N ASP A 309 -6.80 9.95 -8.02
CA ASP A 309 -7.74 10.35 -9.08
C ASP A 309 -8.83 11.36 -8.65
N ALA A 310 -9.03 11.57 -7.35
CA ALA A 310 -9.89 12.65 -6.86
C ALA A 310 -9.27 14.03 -7.16
N CYS A 311 -7.95 14.10 -7.22
CA CYS A 311 -7.16 15.32 -7.37
C CYS A 311 -6.46 15.44 -8.72
N HIS A 312 -6.05 14.34 -9.35
CA HIS A 312 -5.33 14.38 -10.62
C HIS A 312 -5.60 13.13 -11.44
N THR A 313 -5.88 13.30 -12.72
CA THR A 313 -6.10 12.21 -13.68
C THR A 313 -5.20 12.40 -14.88
N HIS A 314 -4.61 11.33 -15.38
CA HIS A 314 -3.63 11.36 -16.46
C HIS A 314 -3.74 10.14 -17.36
N SER A 315 -2.93 10.10 -18.41
CA SER A 315 -2.97 9.04 -19.41
C SER A 315 -2.45 7.71 -18.84
N PRO A 316 -3.03 6.55 -19.19
CA PRO A 316 -2.49 5.26 -18.78
C PRO A 316 -1.13 4.95 -19.43
N LYS A 317 -0.74 5.70 -20.49
CA LYS A 317 0.49 5.43 -21.28
C LYS A 317 1.77 5.38 -20.44
N ALA A 318 1.90 6.25 -19.43
CA ALA A 318 3.08 6.29 -18.57
C ALA A 318 2.98 5.34 -17.35
N GLY A 319 1.83 4.69 -17.14
CA GLY A 319 1.60 3.77 -16.02
C GLY A 319 1.75 4.41 -14.63
N GLN A 320 1.51 5.71 -14.49
CA GLN A 320 1.85 6.44 -13.26
C GLN A 320 0.75 6.46 -12.19
N GLY A 321 -0.52 6.18 -12.52
CA GLY A 321 -1.67 6.44 -11.63
C GLY A 321 -1.52 5.87 -10.23
N MET A 322 -1.41 4.54 -10.15
CA MET A 322 -1.22 3.83 -8.88
C MET A 322 0.09 4.21 -8.17
N ASN A 323 1.16 4.50 -8.94
CA ASN A 323 2.45 4.86 -8.38
C ASN A 323 2.41 6.24 -7.69
N THR A 324 1.85 7.25 -8.36
CA THR A 324 1.64 8.57 -7.79
C THR A 324 0.71 8.52 -6.58
N ALA A 325 -0.33 7.68 -6.62
CA ALA A 325 -1.24 7.45 -5.50
C ALA A 325 -0.53 6.89 -4.24
N PHE A 326 0.46 6.01 -4.39
CA PHE A 326 1.27 5.55 -3.25
C PHE A 326 2.08 6.68 -2.61
N HIS A 327 2.65 7.55 -3.44
CA HIS A 327 3.36 8.72 -2.94
C HIS A 327 2.42 9.72 -2.24
N ASP A 328 1.21 9.96 -2.76
CA ASP A 328 0.20 10.81 -2.11
C ASP A 328 -0.14 10.26 -0.71
N ALA A 329 -0.46 8.97 -0.64
CA ALA A 329 -0.84 8.31 0.60
C ALA A 329 0.28 8.33 1.64
N LEU A 330 1.51 7.95 1.27
CA LEU A 330 2.62 7.92 2.22
C LEU A 330 2.99 9.32 2.70
N ASN A 331 3.00 10.31 1.80
CA ASN A 331 3.26 11.72 2.12
C ASN A 331 2.26 12.26 3.15
N PHE A 332 0.97 11.98 2.97
CA PHE A 332 -0.06 12.40 3.90
C PHE A 332 0.01 11.63 5.22
N ALA A 333 0.17 10.31 5.16
CA ALA A 333 0.18 9.43 6.33
C ALA A 333 1.20 9.89 7.37
N TRP A 334 2.45 10.14 6.96
CA TRP A 334 3.48 10.49 7.94
C TRP A 334 3.29 11.89 8.53
N LYS A 335 2.69 12.83 7.78
CA LYS A 335 2.37 14.17 8.27
C LYS A 335 1.27 14.10 9.33
N ILE A 336 0.24 13.28 9.10
CA ILE A 336 -0.75 12.96 10.12
C ILE A 336 -0.07 12.32 11.33
N HIS A 337 0.82 11.35 11.11
CA HIS A 337 1.53 10.72 12.22
C HIS A 337 2.38 11.71 13.04
N ALA A 338 3.07 12.63 12.37
CA ALA A 338 3.84 13.70 13.01
C ALA A 338 2.95 14.65 13.83
N VAL A 339 1.77 15.03 13.34
CA VAL A 339 0.87 15.93 14.06
C VAL A 339 0.20 15.22 15.25
N GLU A 340 -0.39 14.06 15.02
CA GLU A 340 -1.22 13.37 16.02
C GLU A 340 -0.39 12.68 17.11
N SER A 341 0.90 12.40 16.86
CA SER A 341 1.84 11.99 17.91
C SER A 341 2.29 13.15 18.81
N GLY A 342 1.87 14.39 18.52
CA GLY A 342 2.28 15.60 19.25
C GLY A 342 3.70 16.06 18.93
N PHE A 343 4.28 15.60 17.81
CA PHE A 343 5.59 16.03 17.35
C PHE A 343 5.53 17.36 16.61
N ALA A 344 4.62 17.51 15.64
CA ALA A 344 4.55 18.67 14.78
C ALA A 344 3.27 19.50 14.98
N ASN A 345 3.34 20.80 14.69
CA ASN A 345 2.16 21.66 14.60
C ASN A 345 1.25 21.22 13.44
N ARG A 346 -0.06 21.42 13.58
CA ARG A 346 -1.04 21.09 12.52
C ARG A 346 -0.78 21.83 11.20
N SER A 347 -0.11 22.98 11.22
CA SER A 347 0.33 23.70 10.01
C SER A 347 1.29 22.88 9.13
N LEU A 348 1.93 21.83 9.67
CA LEU A 348 2.69 20.88 8.85
C LEU A 348 1.83 20.27 7.73
N LEU A 349 0.53 20.06 7.96
CA LEU A 349 -0.38 19.47 6.97
C LEU A 349 -0.58 20.37 5.73
N GLU A 350 -0.32 21.68 5.84
CA GLU A 350 -0.36 22.63 4.72
C GLU A 350 0.63 22.24 3.62
N SER A 351 1.71 21.54 3.98
CA SER A 351 2.72 21.07 3.03
C SER A 351 2.25 19.92 2.12
N TYR A 352 1.11 19.27 2.41
CA TYR A 352 0.61 18.16 1.58
C TYR A 352 0.24 18.63 0.17
N GLU A 353 -0.59 19.67 0.05
CA GLU A 353 -1.03 20.20 -1.24
C GLU A 353 0.14 20.66 -2.14
N PRO A 354 1.02 21.60 -1.73
CA PRO A 354 2.08 22.09 -2.61
C PRO A 354 3.06 20.99 -3.02
N GLU A 355 3.37 20.04 -2.14
CA GLU A 355 4.26 18.92 -2.49
C GLU A 355 3.62 17.96 -3.50
N ARG A 356 2.35 17.60 -3.33
CA ARG A 356 1.71 16.59 -4.17
C ARG A 356 1.15 17.17 -5.46
N LYS A 357 0.61 18.37 -5.41
CA LYS A 357 0.09 19.07 -6.59
C LYS A 357 1.20 19.39 -7.59
N GLN A 358 2.38 19.85 -7.13
CA GLN A 358 3.50 20.12 -8.03
C GLN A 358 3.93 18.86 -8.80
N ILE A 359 3.97 17.70 -8.13
CA ILE A 359 4.32 16.43 -8.77
C ILE A 359 3.25 16.01 -9.79
N ALA A 360 1.97 16.23 -9.48
CA ALA A 360 0.89 16.00 -10.44
C ALA A 360 0.97 16.96 -11.65
N GLU A 361 1.31 18.22 -11.44
CA GLU A 361 1.52 19.19 -12.53
C GLU A 361 2.70 18.80 -13.42
N ASN A 362 3.81 18.35 -12.82
CA ASN A 362 4.96 17.82 -13.53
C ASN A 362 4.59 16.56 -14.32
N LEU A 363 3.79 15.65 -13.75
CA LEU A 363 3.24 14.48 -14.45
C LEU A 363 2.43 14.89 -15.67
N LEU A 364 1.52 15.85 -15.52
CA LEU A 364 0.68 16.32 -16.62
C LEU A 364 1.52 17.02 -17.70
N ALA A 365 2.51 17.83 -17.31
CA ALA A 365 3.43 18.46 -18.26
C ALA A 365 4.24 17.41 -19.03
N PHE A 366 4.72 16.38 -18.34
CA PHE A 366 5.41 15.24 -18.93
C PHE A 366 4.50 14.45 -19.88
N ASP A 367 3.31 14.05 -19.42
CA ASP A 367 2.34 13.28 -20.19
C ASP A 367 1.92 14.00 -21.48
N ASN A 368 1.82 15.33 -21.48
CA ASN A 368 1.54 16.10 -22.69
C ASN A 368 2.68 16.00 -23.72
N LYS A 369 3.93 16.14 -23.27
CA LYS A 369 5.11 15.95 -24.14
C LYS A 369 5.19 14.52 -24.64
N TYR A 370 4.98 13.55 -23.76
CA TYR A 370 5.08 12.12 -24.04
C TYR A 370 3.95 11.64 -24.95
N ALA A 371 2.71 12.07 -24.74
CA ALA A 371 1.58 11.72 -25.60
C ALA A 371 1.74 12.26 -27.02
N ALA A 372 2.32 13.45 -27.20
CA ALA A 372 2.67 13.98 -28.50
C ALA A 372 3.76 13.13 -29.20
N LEU A 373 4.78 12.69 -28.46
CA LEU A 373 5.83 11.77 -28.95
C LEU A 373 5.33 10.36 -29.26
N PHE A 374 4.28 9.88 -28.58
CA PHE A 374 3.64 8.60 -28.89
C PHE A 374 2.68 8.66 -30.08
N SER A 375 2.28 9.87 -30.48
CA SER A 375 1.31 10.08 -31.56
C SER A 375 1.96 10.65 -32.81
N LYS A 376 3.22 11.08 -32.73
CA LYS A 376 4.10 11.50 -33.81
C LYS A 376 5.33 10.60 -33.79
N ARG A 377 6.10 10.51 -34.89
CA ARG A 377 7.27 9.63 -35.01
C ARG A 377 8.19 9.71 -33.76
N PRO A 378 8.44 8.60 -33.05
CA PRO A 378 9.32 8.59 -31.90
C PRO A 378 10.80 8.73 -32.31
N PRO A 379 11.68 9.09 -31.36
CA PRO A 379 13.10 9.19 -31.65
C PRO A 379 13.70 7.82 -32.01
N THR A 380 14.62 7.80 -32.98
CA THR A 380 15.25 6.56 -33.47
C THR A 380 16.19 5.96 -32.42
N ALA A 381 16.50 4.67 -32.54
CA ALA A 381 17.51 4.02 -31.69
C ALA A 381 18.89 4.71 -31.75
N GLU A 382 19.23 5.38 -32.87
CA GLU A 382 20.42 6.24 -33.00
C GLU A 382 20.30 7.52 -32.16
N GLU A 383 19.16 8.20 -32.18
CA GLU A 383 18.93 9.43 -31.40
C GLU A 383 18.98 9.14 -29.89
N VAL A 384 18.42 8.02 -29.46
CA VAL A 384 18.49 7.55 -28.06
C VAL A 384 19.89 7.02 -27.71
N GLY A 385 20.60 6.42 -28.67
CA GLY A 385 21.98 5.97 -28.55
C GLY A 385 22.98 7.10 -28.34
N ASN A 386 22.80 8.23 -29.05
CA ASN A 386 23.64 9.44 -28.94
C ASN A 386 23.50 10.17 -27.60
N ALA A 387 22.44 9.89 -26.82
CA ALA A 387 22.31 10.38 -25.44
C ALA A 387 23.29 9.72 -24.44
N LYS A 388 24.10 8.74 -24.88
CA LYS A 388 25.08 8.02 -24.06
C LYS A 388 26.49 8.59 -24.09
N SER A 389 26.89 9.36 -25.10
CA SER A 389 28.23 9.94 -25.14
C SER A 389 28.31 11.04 -24.07
N GLY A 390 29.08 10.80 -23.01
CA GLY A 390 29.42 11.79 -22.00
C GLY A 390 30.32 12.93 -22.52
N ASP A 391 30.11 13.34 -23.78
CA ASP A 391 30.76 14.51 -24.36
C ASP A 391 30.12 15.79 -23.83
N GLU A 392 30.96 16.81 -23.65
CA GLU A 392 30.79 18.04 -22.87
C GLU A 392 29.70 19.02 -23.33
N GLN A 393 28.73 18.60 -24.15
CA GLN A 393 27.52 19.36 -24.42
C GLN A 393 26.28 18.49 -24.22
N GLU A 394 25.71 18.56 -23.02
CA GLU A 394 24.40 17.99 -22.72
C GLU A 394 23.33 18.72 -23.55
N ASN A 395 23.05 18.22 -24.76
CA ASN A 395 22.01 18.78 -25.62
C ASN A 395 20.64 18.62 -24.94
N GLU A 396 19.73 19.57 -25.17
CA GLU A 396 18.39 19.65 -24.57
C GLU A 396 17.60 18.34 -24.69
N PHE A 397 17.81 17.60 -25.78
CA PHE A 397 17.24 16.27 -26.00
C PHE A 397 17.68 15.25 -24.95
N VAL A 398 18.97 15.17 -24.65
CA VAL A 398 19.55 14.22 -23.67
C VAL A 398 19.06 14.54 -22.27
N ALA A 399 19.05 15.82 -21.89
CA ALA A 399 18.54 16.27 -20.61
C ALA A 399 17.03 15.94 -20.44
N THR A 400 16.22 16.23 -21.47
CA THR A 400 14.79 15.91 -21.48
C THR A 400 14.54 14.41 -21.39
N PHE A 401 15.33 13.61 -22.09
CA PHE A 401 15.23 12.15 -22.07
C PHE A 401 15.59 11.55 -20.71
N LYS A 402 16.69 12.00 -20.08
CA LYS A 402 17.08 11.55 -18.73
C LYS A 402 16.00 11.89 -17.72
N SER A 403 15.51 13.14 -17.74
CA SER A 403 14.42 13.61 -16.87
C SER A 403 13.15 12.77 -17.04
N SER A 404 12.82 12.39 -18.28
CA SER A 404 11.68 11.51 -18.59
C SER A 404 11.81 10.12 -17.96
N CYS A 405 13.00 9.52 -18.04
CA CYS A 405 13.28 8.22 -17.44
C CYS A 405 13.24 8.27 -15.91
N GLU A 406 13.84 9.29 -15.30
CA GLU A 406 13.77 9.51 -13.86
C GLU A 406 12.32 9.63 -13.40
N PHE A 407 11.53 10.44 -14.10
CA PHE A 407 10.14 10.66 -13.76
C PHE A 407 9.29 9.39 -13.89
N THR A 408 9.38 8.67 -15.00
CA THR A 408 8.63 7.42 -15.22
C THR A 408 9.01 6.30 -14.24
N SER A 409 10.27 6.24 -13.82
CA SER A 409 10.72 5.29 -12.78
C SER A 409 10.25 5.63 -11.36
N GLY A 410 9.74 6.86 -11.15
CA GLY A 410 9.35 7.44 -9.87
C GLY A 410 10.50 8.08 -9.08
N TYR A 411 11.75 8.00 -9.54
CA TYR A 411 12.90 8.69 -8.91
C TYR A 411 12.99 10.18 -9.27
N GLY A 412 12.20 10.65 -10.24
CA GLY A 412 12.11 12.06 -10.63
C GLY A 412 11.28 12.93 -9.68
N VAL A 413 10.71 12.36 -8.62
CA VAL A 413 10.00 13.14 -7.58
C VAL A 413 11.02 13.98 -6.81
N ALA A 414 10.86 15.31 -6.91
CA ALA A 414 11.62 16.30 -6.17
C ALA A 414 10.64 17.32 -5.59
N TYR A 415 10.61 17.45 -4.26
CA TYR A 415 9.81 18.46 -3.61
C TYR A 415 10.55 19.79 -3.51
N GLU A 416 9.82 20.87 -3.79
CA GLU A 416 10.32 22.23 -3.66
C GLU A 416 10.61 22.60 -2.18
N PRO A 417 11.42 23.65 -1.94
CA PRO A 417 11.68 24.18 -0.62
C PRO A 417 10.39 24.48 0.17
N ASN A 418 10.36 24.04 1.43
CA ASN A 418 9.31 24.35 2.39
C ASN A 418 9.84 24.13 3.82
N VAL A 419 8.96 24.16 4.83
CA VAL A 419 9.36 23.98 6.24
C VAL A 419 10.00 22.61 6.56
N ILE A 420 9.84 21.62 5.68
CA ILE A 420 10.41 20.28 5.80
C ILE A 420 11.64 20.15 4.89
N ASN A 421 11.58 20.69 3.67
CA ASN A 421 12.65 20.59 2.69
C ASN A 421 13.53 21.84 2.78
N TRP A 422 14.66 21.70 3.48
CA TRP A 422 15.59 22.79 3.73
C TRP A 422 16.12 23.43 2.45
N SER A 423 16.26 24.74 2.48
CA SER A 423 16.90 25.56 1.46
C SER A 423 17.59 26.76 2.12
N PRO A 424 18.38 27.55 1.38
CA PRO A 424 18.94 28.80 1.91
C PRO A 424 17.89 29.80 2.42
N SER A 425 16.61 29.68 2.05
CA SER A 425 15.51 30.53 2.57
C SER A 425 14.78 29.94 3.78
N HIS A 426 15.19 28.76 4.27
CA HIS A 426 14.53 28.07 5.38
C HIS A 426 14.64 28.86 6.72
N PRO A 427 13.67 28.79 7.65
CA PRO A 427 13.76 29.52 8.92
C PRO A 427 14.95 29.10 9.81
N ALA A 428 15.43 27.87 9.66
CA ALA A 428 16.62 27.35 10.32
C ALA A 428 17.87 27.65 9.49
N GLN A 429 18.72 28.53 10.01
CA GLN A 429 19.92 29.02 9.35
C GLN A 429 21.16 28.69 10.17
N SER A 430 22.18 28.14 9.50
CA SER A 430 23.49 27.82 10.06
C SER A 430 24.48 27.62 8.91
N HIS A 431 25.75 27.97 9.11
CA HIS A 431 26.83 27.69 8.17
C HIS A 431 27.14 26.18 8.03
N LEU A 432 26.52 25.35 8.87
CA LEU A 432 26.66 23.89 8.82
C LEU A 432 25.69 23.23 7.82
N PHE A 433 24.68 23.96 7.32
CA PHE A 433 23.86 23.51 6.19
C PHE A 433 24.58 23.80 4.86
N GLY A 434 24.10 23.21 3.76
CA GLY A 434 24.67 23.44 2.43
C GLY A 434 26.08 22.87 2.31
N VAL A 435 26.26 21.61 2.73
CA VAL A 435 27.56 20.93 2.75
C VAL A 435 28.11 20.80 1.31
N ASP A 436 29.28 21.39 1.07
CA ASP A 436 29.94 21.37 -0.24
C ASP A 436 30.25 19.93 -0.70
N GLY A 437 30.12 19.68 -2.01
CA GLY A 437 30.46 18.41 -2.64
C GLY A 437 29.39 17.31 -2.53
N VAL A 438 28.37 17.49 -1.67
CA VAL A 438 27.31 16.50 -1.47
C VAL A 438 26.39 16.40 -2.68
N LYS A 439 26.16 15.16 -3.14
CA LYS A 439 25.34 14.84 -4.33
C LYS A 439 23.88 14.52 -4.00
N LEU A 440 23.54 14.38 -2.73
CA LEU A 440 22.14 14.24 -2.29
C LEU A 440 21.39 15.55 -2.50
N VAL A 441 20.19 15.44 -3.08
CA VAL A 441 19.33 16.60 -3.36
C VAL A 441 18.18 16.61 -2.36
N VAL A 442 18.06 17.70 -1.60
CA VAL A 442 16.92 17.91 -0.69
C VAL A 442 15.61 17.88 -1.50
N GLY A 443 14.60 17.20 -0.97
CA GLY A 443 13.31 16.98 -1.64
C GLY A 443 13.28 15.75 -2.55
N LYS A 444 14.41 15.12 -2.90
CA LYS A 444 14.46 13.85 -3.64
C LYS A 444 14.56 12.64 -2.70
N ALA A 445 14.25 11.46 -3.23
CA ALA A 445 14.45 10.20 -2.51
C ALA A 445 15.94 10.01 -2.12
N PHE A 446 16.19 9.39 -0.96
CA PHE A 446 17.55 9.05 -0.55
C PHE A 446 18.19 8.08 -1.55
N THR A 447 19.39 8.38 -2.02
CA THR A 447 20.10 7.57 -3.01
C THR A 447 20.45 6.20 -2.43
N PRO A 448 20.15 5.08 -3.14
CA PRO A 448 20.46 3.74 -2.68
C PRO A 448 21.94 3.58 -2.35
N THR A 449 22.26 3.00 -1.20
CA THR A 449 23.65 2.92 -0.73
C THR A 449 23.88 1.63 0.03
N THR A 450 24.95 0.91 -0.32
CA THR A 450 25.26 -0.42 0.24
C THR A 450 26.43 -0.30 1.22
N VAL A 451 26.31 -0.96 2.38
CA VAL A 451 27.29 -0.92 3.48
C VAL A 451 27.31 -2.27 4.20
N THR A 452 28.32 -2.49 5.04
CA THR A 452 28.38 -3.67 5.93
C THR A 452 27.80 -3.31 7.30
N ARG A 453 26.79 -4.04 7.77
CA ARG A 453 26.30 -3.91 9.15
C ARG A 453 27.28 -4.54 10.13
N LEU A 454 27.72 -3.78 11.12
CA LEU A 454 28.78 -4.22 12.04
C LEU A 454 28.33 -5.30 13.03
N SER A 455 27.04 -5.32 13.41
CA SER A 455 26.52 -6.29 14.39
C SER A 455 26.62 -7.74 13.92
N ASP A 456 26.56 -7.99 12.61
CA ASP A 456 26.47 -9.34 12.04
C ASP A 456 27.17 -9.53 10.69
N ALA A 457 27.93 -8.53 10.24
CA ALA A 457 28.68 -8.53 8.99
C ALA A 457 27.86 -8.63 7.70
N ASN A 458 26.55 -8.47 7.77
CA ASN A 458 25.71 -8.58 6.59
C ASN A 458 25.88 -7.35 5.70
N MET A 459 25.99 -7.58 4.39
CA MET A 459 25.85 -6.54 3.38
C MET A 459 24.39 -6.10 3.38
N VAL A 460 24.16 -4.82 3.63
CA VAL A 460 22.84 -4.21 3.73
C VAL A 460 22.77 -2.95 2.91
N HIS A 461 21.55 -2.44 2.75
CA HIS A 461 21.28 -1.29 1.93
C HIS A 461 20.51 -0.24 2.73
N LEU A 462 21.14 0.91 2.94
CA LEU A 462 20.74 1.91 3.92
C LEU A 462 19.29 2.37 3.77
N GLU A 463 18.83 2.56 2.54
CA GLU A 463 17.49 3.04 2.23
C GLU A 463 16.36 2.04 2.56
N GLN A 464 16.72 0.80 2.93
CA GLN A 464 15.77 -0.25 3.33
C GLN A 464 16.02 -0.85 4.72
N GLU A 465 17.04 -0.39 5.46
CA GLU A 465 17.32 -0.94 6.79
C GLU A 465 16.27 -0.55 7.83
N VAL A 466 15.65 0.62 7.66
CA VAL A 466 14.57 1.10 8.53
C VAL A 466 13.24 1.03 7.77
N PRO A 467 12.28 0.20 8.21
CA PRO A 467 10.98 0.08 7.55
C PRO A 467 10.19 1.39 7.58
N ALA A 468 9.08 1.48 6.84
CA ALA A 468 8.16 2.61 6.88
C ALA A 468 7.34 2.62 8.19
N ASN A 469 8.01 2.92 9.29
CA ASN A 469 7.50 2.91 10.67
C ASN A 469 7.09 4.30 11.19
N GLY A 470 7.08 5.32 10.33
CA GLY A 470 6.70 6.69 10.69
C GLY A 470 7.83 7.55 11.25
N SER A 471 9.05 7.01 11.45
CA SER A 471 10.18 7.78 11.98
C SER A 471 10.95 8.54 10.90
N PHE A 472 11.50 9.70 11.28
CA PHE A 472 12.61 10.31 10.55
C PHE A 472 13.85 9.45 10.73
N ARG A 473 14.62 9.32 9.66
CA ARG A 473 15.90 8.60 9.66
C ARG A 473 17.00 9.66 9.62
N LEU A 474 17.92 9.63 10.59
CA LEU A 474 19.13 10.44 10.50
C LEU A 474 20.30 9.51 10.18
N PHE A 475 20.83 9.65 8.97
CA PHE A 475 22.05 8.97 8.54
C PHE A 475 23.24 9.83 8.92
N VAL A 476 23.91 9.44 10.00
CA VAL A 476 25.15 10.04 10.50
C VAL A 476 26.30 9.37 9.76
N PHE A 477 26.75 10.00 8.68
CA PHE A 477 28.02 9.69 8.04
C PHE A 477 29.12 10.17 8.97
N ALA A 478 29.56 9.29 9.86
CA ALA A 478 30.47 9.59 10.93
C ALA A 478 31.90 9.83 10.43
N GLY A 479 32.22 9.52 9.17
CA GLY A 479 33.59 9.62 8.66
C GLY A 479 34.55 8.65 9.34
N THR A 480 35.84 8.96 9.27
CA THR A 480 36.92 8.07 9.73
C THR A 480 37.02 8.13 11.26
N PRO A 481 36.94 6.99 11.99
CA PRO A 481 36.91 6.97 13.46
C PRO A 481 38.04 7.75 14.15
N SER A 482 39.26 7.75 13.59
CA SER A 482 40.42 8.46 14.15
C SER A 482 40.31 9.99 14.08
N LYS A 483 39.48 10.52 13.18
CA LYS A 483 39.29 11.96 12.95
C LYS A 483 38.00 12.47 13.59
N SER A 484 36.93 11.69 13.53
CA SER A 484 35.59 12.13 13.92
C SER A 484 35.16 11.75 15.33
N LYS A 485 36.00 11.03 16.09
CA LYS A 485 35.68 10.56 17.44
C LYS A 485 35.09 11.66 18.33
N LYS A 486 35.74 12.83 18.39
CA LYS A 486 35.30 13.94 19.23
C LYS A 486 33.96 14.52 18.78
N ALA A 487 33.78 14.72 17.48
CA ALA A 487 32.53 15.20 16.91
C ALA A 487 31.37 14.22 17.16
N LEU A 488 31.62 12.91 17.11
CA LEU A 488 30.62 11.88 17.41
C LEU A 488 30.27 11.83 18.91
N GLU A 489 31.28 11.93 19.80
CA GLU A 489 31.06 12.04 21.25
C GLU A 489 30.24 13.29 21.60
N ASP A 490 30.55 14.41 20.98
CA ASP A 490 29.83 15.66 21.20
C ASP A 490 28.41 15.58 20.62
N PHE A 491 28.22 15.02 19.42
CA PHE A 491 26.88 14.75 18.87
C PHE A 491 26.05 13.91 19.85
N ALA A 492 26.60 12.78 20.31
CA ALA A 492 25.95 11.87 21.25
C ALA A 492 25.53 12.59 22.54
N SER A 493 26.46 13.31 23.18
CA SER A 493 26.17 14.08 24.40
C SER A 493 25.12 15.16 24.18
N ASN A 494 25.16 15.86 23.05
CA ASN A 494 24.23 16.96 22.76
C ASN A 494 22.83 16.47 22.40
N VAL A 495 22.66 15.33 21.71
CA VAL A 495 21.33 14.77 21.44
C VAL A 495 20.65 14.25 22.72
N GLU A 496 21.39 14.01 23.80
CA GLU A 496 20.80 13.60 25.09
C GLU A 496 20.40 14.79 25.99
N LYS A 497 20.79 16.03 25.64
CA LYS A 497 20.38 17.23 26.42
C LYS A 497 18.86 17.38 26.47
N GLU A 498 18.34 17.89 27.58
CA GLU A 498 16.90 17.97 27.90
C GLU A 498 16.04 18.57 26.77
N LYS A 499 16.54 19.60 26.09
CA LYS A 499 15.82 20.32 25.03
C LYS A 499 16.18 19.87 23.60
N SER A 500 16.93 18.78 23.42
CA SER A 500 17.21 18.28 22.08
C SER A 500 15.94 17.75 21.40
N PHE A 501 15.93 17.71 20.07
CA PHE A 501 14.85 17.09 19.29
C PHE A 501 14.59 15.63 19.70
N LEU A 502 15.62 14.90 20.15
CA LEU A 502 15.48 13.51 20.60
C LEU A 502 14.85 13.45 22.00
N SER A 503 15.36 14.21 22.97
CA SER A 503 14.95 14.15 24.37
C SER A 503 13.54 14.68 24.60
N VAL A 504 13.14 15.76 23.91
CA VAL A 504 11.78 16.32 23.99
C VAL A 504 10.71 15.35 23.46
N HIS A 505 11.11 14.48 22.53
CA HIS A 505 10.26 13.46 21.91
C HIS A 505 10.67 12.04 22.31
N ARG A 506 11.29 11.90 23.48
CA ARG A 506 11.64 10.61 24.05
C ARG A 506 10.36 9.82 24.34
N ARG A 507 10.37 8.53 24.03
CA ARG A 507 9.20 7.67 24.27
C ARG A 507 8.97 7.50 25.79
N PRO A 508 7.71 7.57 26.26
CA PRO A 508 7.40 7.54 27.68
C PRO A 508 7.69 6.18 28.33
N ASP A 509 7.69 5.13 27.52
CA ASP A 509 7.92 3.73 27.89
C ASP A 509 9.39 3.31 27.77
N ILE A 510 10.34 4.26 27.72
CA ILE A 510 11.77 3.98 27.46
C ILE A 510 12.37 2.93 28.42
N ALA A 511 11.90 2.89 29.67
CA ALA A 511 12.37 1.94 30.68
C ALA A 511 11.95 0.48 30.39
N ASP A 512 10.87 0.29 29.63
CA ASP A 512 10.29 -1.01 29.29
C ASP A 512 10.63 -1.44 27.85
N VAL A 513 11.43 -0.64 27.14
CA VAL A 513 11.81 -0.93 25.76
C VAL A 513 12.66 -2.19 25.73
N SER A 514 12.20 -3.16 24.96
CA SER A 514 12.93 -4.39 24.75
C SER A 514 14.31 -4.10 24.16
N TYR A 515 15.31 -4.84 24.62
CA TYR A 515 16.62 -4.92 23.96
C TYR A 515 16.52 -5.22 22.45
N PHE A 516 15.46 -5.93 22.03
CA PHE A 516 15.20 -6.27 20.63
C PHE A 516 14.49 -5.16 19.83
N GLU A 517 14.17 -4.01 20.43
CA GLU A 517 13.72 -2.85 19.67
C GLU A 517 14.86 -2.34 18.79
N ARG A 518 14.78 -2.71 17.52
CA ARG A 518 15.84 -2.49 16.56
C ARG A 518 15.93 -1.04 16.08
N HIS A 519 14.80 -0.36 15.91
CA HIS A 519 14.73 0.86 15.11
C HIS A 519 14.56 2.12 15.96
N ASN A 520 13.76 2.02 17.03
CA ASN A 520 13.27 3.18 17.78
C ASN A 520 13.49 3.04 19.31
N PRO A 521 14.74 2.81 19.79
CA PRO A 521 15.01 2.61 21.21
C PRO A 521 14.70 3.86 22.06
N HIS A 522 14.95 5.07 21.53
CA HIS A 522 14.81 6.32 22.27
C HIS A 522 13.52 7.09 21.97
N SER A 523 13.05 7.05 20.72
CA SER A 523 11.89 7.79 20.25
C SER A 523 11.19 7.01 19.14
N LYS A 524 9.86 7.03 19.12
CA LYS A 524 9.07 6.46 18.01
C LYS A 524 9.19 7.30 16.72
N LEU A 525 9.78 8.48 16.80
CA LEU A 525 9.84 9.47 15.71
C LEU A 525 11.23 9.58 15.08
N PHE A 526 12.28 9.01 15.68
CA PHE A 526 13.65 9.16 15.22
C PHE A 526 14.42 7.83 15.26
N THR A 527 15.02 7.49 14.12
CA THR A 527 15.95 6.37 13.98
C THR A 527 17.33 6.88 13.57
N PHE A 528 18.38 6.55 14.32
CA PHE A 528 19.75 6.84 13.94
C PHE A 528 20.39 5.69 13.17
N ASN A 529 21.18 6.05 12.17
CA ASN A 529 21.99 5.16 11.36
C ASN A 529 23.41 5.73 11.32
N PHE A 530 24.41 5.00 11.80
CA PHE A 530 25.80 5.47 11.90
C PHE A 530 26.68 4.76 10.88
N ILE A 531 27.21 5.49 9.91
CA ILE A 531 28.04 4.97 8.81
C ILE A 531 29.46 5.46 9.02
N PHE A 532 30.40 4.56 9.28
CA PHE A 532 31.81 4.88 9.45
C PHE A 532 32.59 4.67 8.16
N ALA A 533 33.43 5.64 7.80
CA ALA A 533 34.42 5.49 6.74
C ALA A 533 35.58 4.62 7.27
N SER A 534 35.33 3.31 7.29
CA SER A 534 36.21 2.31 7.87
C SER A 534 35.92 0.94 7.29
N GLU A 535 36.90 0.06 7.33
CA GLU A 535 36.67 -1.37 7.14
C GLU A 535 35.90 -1.95 8.34
N LYS A 536 35.20 -3.07 8.14
CA LYS A 536 34.41 -3.74 9.19
C LYS A 536 35.07 -3.82 10.57
N ASN A 537 36.37 -4.15 10.63
CA ASN A 537 37.10 -4.34 11.89
C ASN A 537 37.80 -3.05 12.40
N GLY A 538 37.64 -1.93 11.70
CA GLY A 538 38.27 -0.65 12.04
C GLY A 538 37.49 0.20 13.04
N VAL A 539 36.33 -0.29 13.51
CA VAL A 539 35.48 0.40 14.50
C VAL A 539 35.41 -0.40 15.79
N ASP A 540 35.93 0.16 16.88
CA ASP A 540 35.77 -0.41 18.22
C ASP A 540 34.39 -0.05 18.80
N LEU A 541 33.44 -0.99 18.66
CA LEU A 541 32.07 -0.85 19.15
C LEU A 541 31.98 -0.59 20.67
N THR A 542 32.97 -1.04 21.45
CA THR A 542 32.95 -0.88 22.91
C THR A 542 33.29 0.56 23.33
N SER A 543 34.07 1.26 22.50
CA SER A 543 34.47 2.65 22.71
C SER A 543 33.41 3.68 22.30
N LEU A 544 32.35 3.25 21.61
CA LEU A 544 31.32 4.16 21.12
C LEU A 544 30.44 4.72 22.26
N PRO A 545 29.93 5.97 22.13
CA PRO A 545 28.98 6.54 23.08
C PRO A 545 27.73 5.68 23.26
N GLN A 546 27.10 5.73 24.45
CA GLN A 546 25.97 4.85 24.78
C GLN A 546 24.81 4.98 23.79
N VAL A 547 24.37 6.22 23.49
CA VAL A 547 23.30 6.47 22.52
C VAL A 547 23.59 5.86 21.13
N VAL A 548 24.86 5.74 20.73
CA VAL A 548 25.24 5.11 19.45
C VAL A 548 25.11 3.59 19.56
N LYS A 549 25.61 3.01 20.67
CA LYS A 549 25.55 1.57 20.94
C LYS A 549 24.13 1.04 21.04
N ASP A 550 23.18 1.85 21.50
CA ASP A 550 21.77 1.45 21.58
C ASP A 550 21.17 1.17 20.20
N TYR A 551 21.72 1.79 19.14
CA TYR A 551 21.40 1.51 17.74
C TYR A 551 22.34 0.46 17.13
N HIS A 552 22.78 -0.56 17.88
CA HIS A 552 23.75 -1.57 17.43
C HIS A 552 23.44 -2.24 16.07
N HIS A 553 22.16 -2.40 15.72
CA HIS A 553 21.73 -2.92 14.40
C HIS A 553 21.81 -1.90 13.26
N HIS A 554 22.13 -0.65 13.57
CA HIS A 554 22.22 0.47 12.64
C HIS A 554 23.59 1.15 12.72
N ILE A 555 24.63 0.35 12.97
CA ILE A 555 26.03 0.75 12.88
C ILE A 555 26.65 0.03 11.70
N TYR A 556 27.29 0.78 10.80
CA TYR A 556 27.77 0.27 9.52
C TYR A 556 29.21 0.70 9.21
N ALA A 557 29.93 -0.16 8.50
CA ALA A 557 31.18 0.14 7.82
C ALA A 557 30.92 0.39 6.33
N ASP A 558 31.60 1.41 5.80
CA ASP A 558 31.60 1.74 4.37
C ASP A 558 32.76 1.05 3.65
N ASP A 559 32.63 -0.24 3.42
CA ASP A 559 33.68 -1.09 2.84
C ASP A 559 33.20 -1.94 1.66
N ILE A 560 32.01 -1.63 1.11
CA ILE A 560 31.42 -2.37 -0.01
C ILE A 560 31.66 -1.60 -1.32
N PRO A 561 32.37 -2.19 -2.30
CA PRO A 561 32.58 -1.57 -3.61
C PRO A 561 31.27 -1.19 -4.30
N ASP A 562 31.24 0.00 -4.91
CA ASP A 562 30.11 0.47 -5.73
C ASP A 562 30.58 0.74 -7.17
N VAL A 563 29.86 0.18 -8.14
CA VAL A 563 30.18 0.28 -9.57
C VAL A 563 30.17 1.71 -10.11
N ARG A 564 29.51 2.65 -9.43
CA ARG A 564 29.44 4.07 -9.82
C ARG A 564 30.67 4.85 -9.37
N VAL A 565 31.39 4.35 -8.38
CA VAL A 565 32.63 4.94 -7.84
C VAL A 565 33.68 3.84 -7.67
N PRO A 566 34.14 3.20 -8.76
CA PRO A 566 34.97 1.98 -8.71
C PRO A 566 36.35 2.17 -8.06
N HIS A 567 36.78 3.42 -7.87
CA HIS A 567 38.06 3.78 -7.26
C HIS A 567 37.91 4.38 -5.87
N ALA A 568 36.67 4.50 -5.35
CA ALA A 568 36.43 5.01 -4.01
C ALA A 568 36.96 4.04 -2.96
N LYS A 569 37.62 4.59 -1.93
CA LYS A 569 38.05 3.81 -0.76
C LYS A 569 36.88 3.57 0.18
N PHE A 570 35.99 4.57 0.31
CA PHE A 570 34.78 4.53 1.12
C PHE A 570 33.58 4.85 0.21
N PRO A 571 33.07 3.84 -0.53
CA PRO A 571 32.14 4.06 -1.63
C PRO A 571 30.84 4.77 -1.26
N ALA A 572 30.24 4.51 -0.09
CA ALA A 572 29.03 5.18 0.35
C ALA A 572 29.26 6.68 0.61
N HIS A 573 30.35 7.06 1.28
CA HIS A 573 30.69 8.47 1.52
C HIS A 573 30.96 9.16 0.19
N GLU A 574 31.87 8.62 -0.62
CA GLU A 574 32.33 9.27 -1.85
C GLU A 574 31.26 9.30 -2.95
N LYS A 575 30.42 8.26 -3.05
CA LYS A 575 29.27 8.23 -3.98
C LYS A 575 28.28 9.33 -3.65
N LEU A 576 28.03 9.59 -2.37
CA LEU A 576 27.11 10.63 -1.93
C LEU A 576 27.78 12.01 -1.82
N GLY A 577 29.09 12.10 -2.05
CA GLY A 577 29.86 13.35 -2.04
C GLY A 577 30.24 13.85 -0.65
N PHE A 578 30.25 12.96 0.35
CA PHE A 578 30.74 13.28 1.69
C PHE A 578 32.25 13.13 1.78
N ASP A 579 32.89 14.06 2.49
CA ASP A 579 34.28 13.94 2.91
C ASP A 579 34.41 12.81 3.95
N PRO A 580 35.17 11.72 3.67
CA PRO A 580 35.38 10.63 4.61
C PRO A 580 36.08 11.03 5.92
N GLU A 581 36.68 12.21 6.02
CA GLU A 581 37.29 12.70 7.25
C GLU A 581 36.36 13.57 8.11
N GLN A 582 35.44 14.34 7.50
CA GLN A 582 34.65 15.35 8.22
C GLN A 582 33.20 14.92 8.53
N GLY A 583 32.59 14.06 7.71
CA GLY A 583 31.27 13.51 7.97
C GLY A 583 30.10 14.52 7.92
N ALA A 584 28.88 14.00 7.98
CA ALA A 584 27.64 14.77 7.93
C ALA A 584 26.45 14.00 8.52
N VAL A 585 25.39 14.71 8.87
CA VAL A 585 24.09 14.15 9.25
C VAL A 585 23.09 14.47 8.16
N VAL A 586 22.55 13.43 7.52
CA VAL A 586 21.46 13.53 6.54
C VAL A 586 20.15 13.20 7.23
N VAL A 587 19.22 14.15 7.26
CA VAL A 587 17.86 13.89 7.72
C VAL A 587 17.01 13.45 6.54
N VAL A 588 16.33 12.32 6.71
CA VAL A 588 15.44 11.72 5.73
C VAL A 588 14.06 11.54 6.37
N ARG A 589 13.04 12.02 5.67
CA ARG A 589 11.63 11.95 6.09
C ARG A 589 11.15 10.50 6.23
N PRO A 590 10.03 10.27 6.93
CA PRO A 590 9.40 8.95 6.98
C PRO A 590 9.04 8.39 5.59
N ASP A 591 8.71 9.26 4.63
CA ASP A 591 8.46 8.92 3.21
C ASP A 591 9.73 8.76 2.36
N SER A 592 10.91 8.69 2.99
CA SER A 592 12.22 8.42 2.38
C SER A 592 12.77 9.51 1.46
N HIS A 593 12.32 10.77 1.61
CA HIS A 593 12.92 11.92 0.93
C HIS A 593 13.92 12.65 1.83
N VAL A 594 15.04 13.09 1.26
CA VAL A 594 16.06 13.90 1.95
C VAL A 594 15.45 15.24 2.32
N SER A 595 15.63 15.69 3.56
CA SER A 595 14.97 16.88 4.08
C SER A 595 15.96 17.98 4.47
N CYS A 596 17.09 17.62 5.08
CA CYS A 596 18.22 18.53 5.27
C CYS A 596 19.53 17.75 5.45
N ILE A 597 20.65 18.45 5.29
CA ILE A 597 22.01 17.90 5.43
C ILE A 597 22.81 18.89 6.28
N VAL A 598 23.44 18.41 7.34
CA VAL A 598 24.18 19.22 8.32
C VAL A 598 25.58 18.64 8.50
N ARG A 599 26.63 19.46 8.51
CA ARG A 599 28.00 18.99 8.83
C ARG A 599 28.06 18.40 10.24
N LEU A 600 28.79 17.30 10.38
CA LEU A 600 29.15 16.76 11.69
C LEU A 600 30.38 17.53 12.18
N VAL A 601 30.28 18.19 13.34
CA VAL A 601 31.36 19.02 13.89
C VAL A 601 31.52 18.80 15.38
N GLU A 602 32.71 19.13 15.89
CA GLU A 602 32.95 19.19 17.33
C GLU A 602 32.11 20.29 18.01
N GLY A 603 31.76 20.07 19.27
CA GLY A 603 30.86 20.94 20.03
C GLY A 603 29.37 20.71 19.75
N SER A 604 28.53 21.70 20.02
CA SER A 604 27.06 21.56 19.93
C SER A 604 26.48 21.88 18.56
N GLY A 605 27.28 22.45 17.64
CA GLY A 605 26.80 23.07 16.40
C GLY A 605 25.91 22.18 15.54
N THR A 606 26.27 20.89 15.36
CA THR A 606 25.45 19.94 14.60
C THR A 606 24.05 19.76 15.20
N VAL A 607 23.96 19.56 16.52
CA VAL A 607 22.69 19.35 17.21
C VAL A 607 21.89 20.64 17.33
N ASP A 608 22.56 21.79 17.47
CA ASP A 608 21.90 23.10 17.48
C ASP A 608 21.24 23.42 16.12
N ALA A 609 21.92 23.09 15.02
CA ALA A 609 21.34 23.21 13.67
C ALA A 609 20.14 22.26 13.47
N LEU A 610 20.25 21.00 13.92
CA LEU A 610 19.15 20.04 13.86
C LEU A 610 17.95 20.46 14.73
N ASN A 611 18.21 20.96 15.95
CA ASN A 611 17.17 21.52 16.81
C ASN A 611 16.46 22.68 16.11
N SER A 612 17.22 23.61 15.51
CA SER A 612 16.66 24.75 14.75
C SER A 612 15.79 24.28 13.58
N TYR A 613 16.26 23.28 12.82
CA TYR A 613 15.50 22.67 11.73
C TYR A 613 14.17 22.06 12.19
N PHE A 614 14.20 21.14 13.17
CA PHE A 614 12.98 20.50 13.67
C PHE A 614 12.05 21.51 14.37
N ASN A 615 12.59 22.55 15.01
CA ASN A 615 11.81 23.60 15.67
C ASN A 615 10.95 24.41 14.68
N ALA A 616 11.28 24.41 13.38
CA ALA A 616 10.48 25.09 12.36
C ALA A 616 9.06 24.52 12.22
N PHE A 617 8.85 23.25 12.61
CA PHE A 617 7.54 22.60 12.56
C PHE A 617 7.16 21.85 13.84
N SER A 618 8.04 21.75 14.83
CA SER A 618 7.77 21.08 16.12
C SER A 618 6.68 21.78 16.93
N ALA A 619 5.78 20.99 17.53
CA ALA A 619 4.77 21.46 18.48
C ALA A 619 5.37 21.84 19.85
N LYS A 620 6.58 21.34 20.15
CA LYS A 620 7.30 21.62 21.39
C LYS A 620 8.59 22.40 21.09
N PRO A 621 8.96 23.40 21.91
CA PRO A 621 10.18 24.17 21.68
C PRO A 621 11.43 23.30 21.85
N LEU A 622 12.36 23.41 20.90
CA LEU A 622 13.63 22.67 20.89
C LEU A 622 14.82 23.64 21.05
N GLY A 623 15.94 23.13 21.58
CA GLY A 623 17.18 23.87 21.80
C GLY A 623 17.17 24.80 23.02
N GLN A 624 18.29 25.50 23.26
CA GLN A 624 18.34 26.56 24.27
C GLN A 624 17.81 27.86 23.65
N GLY A 625 16.85 28.51 24.33
CA GLY A 625 16.02 29.59 23.78
C GLY A 625 16.80 30.67 23.03
N SER A 626 16.81 30.58 21.70
CA SER A 626 16.97 31.73 20.84
C SER A 626 15.58 32.36 20.68
N THR A 627 15.48 33.63 21.05
CA THR A 627 14.28 34.45 20.85
C THR A 627 13.99 34.57 19.35
N TYR A 628 13.19 33.66 18.81
CA TYR A 628 12.51 33.89 17.55
C TYR A 628 11.51 35.04 17.77
N LYS A 629 11.71 36.16 17.08
CA LYS A 629 10.67 37.19 16.94
C LYS A 629 9.47 36.52 16.27
N LYS A 630 8.41 36.27 17.03
CA LYS A 630 7.09 35.94 16.48
C LYS A 630 6.74 37.00 15.44
N LEU A 631 6.67 36.62 14.17
CA LEU A 631 5.91 37.39 13.19
C LEU A 631 4.44 37.32 13.65
N HIS A 632 3.85 38.50 13.85
CA HIS A 632 2.50 38.68 14.38
C HIS A 632 1.47 37.93 13.53
N TRP A 633 0.90 36.87 14.09
CA TRP A 633 -0.45 36.43 13.75
C TRP A 633 -1.41 37.16 14.71
N GLN A 634 -2.37 37.89 14.15
CA GLN A 634 -3.37 38.63 14.92
C GLN A 634 -4.13 37.67 15.85
N GLU A 635 -4.01 37.92 17.16
CA GLU A 635 -4.70 37.16 18.20
C GLU A 635 -6.21 37.49 18.18
N CYS A 636 -7.06 36.46 18.08
CA CYS A 636 -8.47 36.55 18.47
C CYS A 636 -8.59 36.34 19.99
N PRO A 637 -9.41 37.13 20.71
CA PRO A 637 -9.40 37.15 22.17
C PRO A 637 -10.18 35.97 22.74
N THR A 638 -9.53 35.14 23.56
CA THR A 638 -10.19 34.15 24.42
C THR A 638 -10.24 34.65 25.86
N VAL A 639 -11.46 34.72 26.40
CA VAL A 639 -11.76 35.07 27.79
C VAL A 639 -11.31 33.95 28.72
N LEU A 640 -10.28 34.20 29.53
CA LEU A 640 -9.83 33.31 30.60
C LEU A 640 -10.63 33.61 31.88
N GLN A 641 -11.52 32.70 32.28
CA GLN A 641 -11.98 32.59 33.67
C GLN A 641 -11.22 31.48 34.38
N LYS A 642 -10.55 31.86 35.47
CA LYS A 642 -9.81 30.99 36.41
C LYS A 642 -10.77 30.04 37.11
N VAL A 643 -10.50 28.74 37.06
CA VAL A 643 -11.00 27.77 38.05
C VAL A 643 -9.80 27.07 38.66
N THR A 644 -9.61 27.30 39.96
CA THR A 644 -8.59 26.72 40.81
C THR A 644 -9.06 25.32 41.25
N LEU A 645 -8.30 24.26 40.95
CA LEU A 645 -8.55 22.91 41.47
C LEU A 645 -7.55 22.60 42.59
N GLN A 646 -8.08 22.30 43.78
CA GLN A 646 -7.34 21.69 44.89
C GLN A 646 -7.26 20.16 44.70
N PRO A 647 -6.20 19.49 45.16
CA PRO A 647 -6.09 18.03 45.10
C PRO A 647 -6.69 17.36 46.35
N SER A 648 -7.40 16.25 46.15
CA SER A 648 -7.82 15.31 47.20
C SER A 648 -7.29 13.91 46.86
N PRO A 649 -6.64 13.18 47.79
CA PRO A 649 -6.19 11.82 47.54
C PRO A 649 -7.27 10.82 47.96
N ARG A 650 -7.62 9.89 47.07
CA ARG A 650 -8.27 8.62 47.47
C ARG A 650 -7.50 7.46 46.85
N ILE A 651 -6.78 6.77 47.74
CA ILE A 651 -6.17 5.47 47.50
C ILE A 651 -7.31 4.45 47.40
N ILE A 652 -7.39 3.72 46.29
CA ILE A 652 -8.23 2.52 46.16
C ILE A 652 -7.28 1.34 45.96
N ASN A 653 -7.15 0.51 47.00
CA ASN A 653 -6.53 -0.81 46.92
C ASN A 653 -7.44 -1.73 46.11
N ILE A 654 -6.97 -2.20 44.94
CA ILE A 654 -7.65 -3.26 44.19
C ILE A 654 -6.98 -4.58 44.57
N ASN A 655 -7.69 -5.34 45.39
CA ASN A 655 -7.39 -6.72 45.73
C ASN A 655 -7.82 -7.59 44.53
N VAL A 656 -6.86 -8.19 43.82
CA VAL A 656 -7.16 -9.09 42.69
C VAL A 656 -7.46 -10.47 43.25
N GLN A 657 -8.74 -10.87 43.22
CA GLN A 657 -9.12 -12.29 43.30
C GLN A 657 -9.24 -12.88 41.89
N PRO A 658 -8.79 -14.13 41.66
CA PRO A 658 -8.89 -14.78 40.36
C PRO A 658 -10.34 -15.14 40.06
N GLN A 659 -10.89 -14.59 38.97
CA GLN A 659 -12.22 -14.96 38.48
C GLN A 659 -12.21 -16.38 37.91
N GLN A 660 -13.02 -17.25 38.49
CA GLN A 660 -13.35 -18.57 37.95
C GLN A 660 -13.97 -18.42 36.54
N HIS A 661 -13.35 -19.03 35.53
CA HIS A 661 -13.94 -19.17 34.20
C HIS A 661 -15.09 -20.18 34.26
N GLN A 662 -16.32 -19.71 34.04
CA GLN A 662 -17.44 -20.60 33.72
C GLN A 662 -17.25 -21.16 32.30
N ASN A 663 -17.42 -22.48 32.15
CA ASN A 663 -17.46 -23.17 30.87
C ASN A 663 -18.69 -22.70 30.07
N ILE A 664 -18.50 -21.75 29.15
CA ILE A 664 -19.57 -21.31 28.24
C ILE A 664 -19.70 -22.38 27.15
N VAL A 665 -20.83 -23.11 27.19
CA VAL A 665 -21.27 -23.99 26.10
C VAL A 665 -21.79 -23.12 24.97
N LYS A 666 -21.35 -23.36 23.73
CA LYS A 666 -21.72 -22.56 22.56
C LYS A 666 -22.34 -23.46 21.49
N MET A 667 -23.60 -23.21 21.17
CA MET A 667 -24.31 -23.89 20.08
C MET A 667 -24.03 -23.14 18.77
N LEU A 668 -23.55 -23.86 17.76
CA LEU A 668 -23.28 -23.35 16.42
C LEU A 668 -24.14 -24.08 15.38
N SER A 669 -24.43 -23.45 14.25
CA SER A 669 -25.00 -24.11 13.07
C SER A 669 -24.14 -23.84 11.85
N LEU A 670 -23.86 -24.88 11.07
CA LEU A 670 -23.41 -24.72 9.69
C LEU A 670 -24.65 -24.44 8.83
N ALA A 671 -24.66 -23.34 8.09
CA ALA A 671 -25.76 -22.95 7.24
C ALA A 671 -25.31 -22.80 5.78
N LEU A 672 -26.19 -23.18 4.85
CA LEU A 672 -25.98 -23.15 3.41
C LEU A 672 -26.92 -22.13 2.77
N THR A 673 -26.40 -21.40 1.79
CA THR A 673 -27.16 -20.64 0.80
C THR A 673 -26.70 -21.08 -0.58
N ALA A 674 -27.62 -21.42 -1.47
CA ALA A 674 -27.34 -21.79 -2.85
C ALA A 674 -28.55 -21.46 -3.74
N ASP A 675 -28.29 -21.17 -5.01
CA ASP A 675 -29.31 -21.05 -6.03
C ASP A 675 -29.42 -22.40 -6.77
N LEU A 676 -30.56 -23.08 -6.61
CA LEU A 676 -30.83 -24.39 -7.22
C LEU A 676 -31.69 -24.21 -8.48
N GLN A 677 -31.27 -24.80 -9.59
CA GLN A 677 -32.02 -24.85 -10.83
C GLN A 677 -32.23 -26.30 -11.26
N GLY A 678 -33.49 -26.73 -11.40
CA GLY A 678 -33.83 -28.10 -11.81
C GLY A 678 -33.55 -29.20 -10.77
N VAL A 679 -32.94 -28.86 -9.63
CA VAL A 679 -32.68 -29.76 -8.49
C VAL A 679 -33.29 -29.23 -7.19
N SER A 680 -33.54 -30.13 -6.25
CA SER A 680 -34.10 -29.89 -4.91
C SER A 680 -33.42 -30.79 -3.88
N ASN A 681 -33.68 -30.56 -2.58
CA ASN A 681 -33.18 -31.41 -1.49
C ASN A 681 -31.63 -31.57 -1.47
N LEU A 682 -30.87 -30.49 -1.67
CA LEU A 682 -29.41 -30.56 -1.65
C LEU A 682 -28.90 -30.84 -0.23
N GLN A 683 -28.17 -31.93 -0.02
CA GLN A 683 -27.64 -32.33 1.30
C GLN A 683 -26.34 -33.13 1.19
N PRO A 684 -25.49 -33.18 2.23
CA PRO A 684 -24.34 -34.07 2.23
C PRO A 684 -24.80 -35.54 2.31
N GLN A 685 -24.10 -36.43 1.60
CA GLN A 685 -24.32 -37.86 1.71
C GLN A 685 -23.72 -38.38 3.03
N ASP A 686 -24.55 -38.48 4.08
CA ASP A 686 -24.11 -38.77 5.47
C ASP A 686 -24.87 -39.95 6.10
N THR A 687 -24.42 -41.17 5.80
CA THR A 687 -25.01 -42.43 6.32
C THR A 687 -24.06 -43.10 7.31
N GLU A 688 -24.52 -44.10 8.07
CA GLU A 688 -23.63 -44.82 9.01
C GLU A 688 -22.60 -45.68 8.25
N GLU A 689 -22.99 -46.19 7.07
CA GLU A 689 -22.14 -46.96 6.17
C GLU A 689 -21.14 -46.08 5.39
N GLU A 690 -21.57 -44.88 4.98
CA GLU A 690 -20.78 -43.87 4.29
C GLU A 690 -20.94 -42.51 4.99
N PRO A 691 -20.17 -42.27 6.08
CA PRO A 691 -20.31 -41.06 6.88
C PRO A 691 -19.67 -39.85 6.20
N TYR A 692 -20.35 -38.70 6.27
CA TYR A 692 -19.81 -37.44 5.77
C TYR A 692 -18.85 -36.85 6.81
N TYR A 693 -17.65 -36.50 6.37
CA TYR A 693 -16.63 -35.87 7.19
C TYR A 693 -16.73 -34.35 7.07
N TYR A 694 -17.18 -33.70 8.13
CA TYR A 694 -17.30 -32.24 8.15
C TYR A 694 -15.95 -31.62 8.50
N THR A 695 -15.38 -30.86 7.56
CA THR A 695 -14.03 -30.30 7.67
C THR A 695 -14.07 -28.81 8.05
N PHE A 696 -13.42 -28.46 9.17
CA PHE A 696 -13.42 -27.11 9.72
C PHE A 696 -12.03 -26.59 10.08
N LYS A 697 -11.89 -25.26 10.08
CA LYS A 697 -10.86 -24.58 10.87
C LYS A 697 -11.32 -24.41 12.31
N VAL A 698 -10.42 -24.69 13.26
CA VAL A 698 -10.73 -24.73 14.70
C VAL A 698 -9.90 -23.69 15.43
N LEU A 699 -10.56 -22.88 16.28
CA LEU A 699 -9.94 -21.85 17.08
C LEU A 699 -10.17 -22.12 18.58
N CYS A 700 -9.10 -22.08 19.37
CA CYS A 700 -9.20 -22.18 20.82
C CYS A 700 -9.91 -20.95 21.39
N SER A 701 -11.02 -21.12 22.11
CA SER A 701 -11.73 -20.01 22.73
C SER A 701 -10.95 -19.34 23.87
N SER A 702 -9.99 -20.05 24.48
CA SER A 702 -9.24 -19.57 25.65
C SER A 702 -8.02 -18.72 25.30
N CYS A 703 -7.19 -19.15 24.35
CA CYS A 703 -5.95 -18.45 23.98
C CYS A 703 -5.92 -17.99 22.52
N ARG A 704 -6.98 -18.27 21.75
CA ARG A 704 -7.08 -17.92 20.32
C ARG A 704 -6.00 -18.59 19.44
N GLU A 705 -5.40 -19.69 19.89
CA GLU A 705 -4.58 -20.56 19.04
C GLU A 705 -5.46 -21.24 18.00
N GLU A 706 -5.09 -21.12 16.73
CA GLU A 706 -5.71 -21.85 15.62
C GLU A 706 -5.08 -23.23 15.48
N HIS A 707 -5.91 -24.26 15.25
CA HIS A 707 -5.41 -25.60 14.98
C HIS A 707 -4.59 -25.59 13.68
N PRO A 708 -3.36 -26.15 13.65
CA PRO A 708 -2.46 -26.01 12.49
C PRO A 708 -2.96 -26.72 11.23
N ASN A 709 -3.91 -27.65 11.37
CA ASN A 709 -4.51 -28.40 10.26
C ASN A 709 -6.02 -28.16 10.22
N TRP A 710 -6.62 -28.31 9.04
CA TRP A 710 -8.05 -28.54 8.93
C TRP A 710 -8.43 -29.81 9.67
N VAL A 711 -9.55 -29.77 10.39
CA VAL A 711 -10.04 -30.86 11.22
C VAL A 711 -11.31 -31.40 10.61
N SER A 712 -11.29 -32.68 10.26
CA SER A 712 -12.45 -33.40 9.71
C SER A 712 -12.93 -34.43 10.73
N PHE A 713 -14.24 -34.47 10.96
CA PHE A 713 -14.87 -35.47 11.83
C PHE A 713 -16.31 -35.72 11.37
N SER A 714 -16.84 -36.93 11.64
CA SER A 714 -18.22 -37.29 11.31
C SER A 714 -19.12 -37.29 12.55
N ARG A 715 -20.44 -37.24 12.34
CA ARG A 715 -21.42 -37.29 13.45
C ARG A 715 -21.50 -38.65 14.15
N TYR A 716 -20.91 -39.70 13.55
CA TYR A 716 -20.90 -41.06 14.09
C TYR A 716 -19.65 -41.38 14.91
N GLU A 717 -18.60 -40.54 14.84
CA GLU A 717 -17.41 -40.71 15.67
C GLU A 717 -17.70 -40.46 17.15
N LYS A 718 -17.07 -41.23 18.04
CA LYS A 718 -17.19 -41.07 19.49
C LYS A 718 -15.81 -41.15 20.13
N HIS A 719 -15.40 -40.05 20.75
CA HIS A 719 -14.13 -39.93 21.47
C HIS A 719 -14.39 -39.55 22.92
N ASP A 720 -13.75 -40.27 23.84
CA ASP A 720 -13.78 -39.94 25.27
C ASP A 720 -13.19 -38.55 25.53
N ILE A 721 -13.87 -37.74 26.35
CA ILE A 721 -13.35 -36.43 26.77
C ILE A 721 -12.47 -36.61 28.02
N PRO A 722 -11.15 -36.34 27.95
CA PRO A 722 -10.24 -36.47 29.09
C PRO A 722 -10.73 -35.69 30.32
N GLY A 723 -10.90 -36.39 31.44
CA GLY A 723 -11.35 -35.80 32.71
C GLY A 723 -12.86 -35.60 32.83
N SER A 724 -13.66 -36.15 31.91
CA SER A 724 -15.13 -36.16 31.92
C SER A 724 -15.66 -37.59 31.73
N ARG A 725 -16.95 -37.82 32.03
CA ARG A 725 -17.66 -39.09 31.73
C ARG A 725 -18.42 -39.06 30.40
N GLY A 726 -18.16 -38.06 29.55
CA GLY A 726 -18.88 -37.86 28.28
C GLY A 726 -18.01 -38.12 27.06
N GLU A 727 -18.66 -38.42 25.94
CA GLU A 727 -18.06 -38.58 24.62
C GLU A 727 -18.41 -37.37 23.73
N ALA A 728 -17.58 -37.10 22.72
CA ALA A 728 -17.86 -36.11 21.68
C ALA A 728 -17.39 -36.59 20.30
N ASN A 729 -17.91 -36.00 19.23
CA ASN A 729 -17.47 -36.33 17.87
C ASN A 729 -16.05 -35.82 17.56
N PHE A 730 -15.61 -34.78 18.25
CA PHE A 730 -14.26 -34.24 18.15
C PHE A 730 -13.74 -33.81 19.53
N VAL A 731 -12.49 -34.16 19.85
CA VAL A 731 -11.80 -33.77 21.10
C VAL A 731 -10.40 -33.28 20.76
N TRP A 732 -10.04 -32.09 21.27
CA TRP A 732 -8.75 -31.46 21.00
C TRP A 732 -8.12 -30.85 22.26
N LYS A 733 -6.84 -31.15 22.50
CA LYS A 733 -6.03 -30.46 23.51
C LYS A 733 -5.18 -29.37 22.86
N CYS A 734 -5.50 -28.11 23.17
CA CYS A 734 -4.76 -26.94 22.71
C CYS A 734 -3.30 -26.99 23.18
N LYS A 735 -2.34 -26.80 22.27
CA LYS A 735 -0.90 -26.92 22.57
C LYS A 735 -0.38 -25.70 23.32
N LEU A 736 -0.94 -24.52 23.06
CA LEU A 736 -0.52 -23.28 23.69
C LEU A 736 -1.02 -23.15 25.14
N CYS A 737 -2.31 -23.41 25.41
CA CYS A 737 -2.88 -23.26 26.75
C CYS A 737 -3.11 -24.57 27.51
N GLY A 738 -2.91 -25.73 26.88
CA GLY A 738 -3.03 -27.06 27.49
C GLY A 738 -4.46 -27.50 27.81
N LYS A 739 -5.48 -26.68 27.55
CA LYS A 739 -6.89 -27.00 27.80
C LYS A 739 -7.43 -27.98 26.76
N THR A 740 -8.38 -28.82 27.19
CA THR A 740 -9.09 -29.76 26.32
C THR A 740 -10.43 -29.16 25.90
N HIS A 741 -10.77 -29.32 24.64
CA HIS A 741 -11.95 -28.80 23.97
C HIS A 741 -12.67 -29.94 23.27
N SER A 742 -13.96 -29.78 23.04
CA SER A 742 -14.76 -30.80 22.36
C SER A 742 -15.84 -30.19 21.47
N ALA A 743 -16.27 -30.92 20.45
CA ALA A 743 -17.42 -30.58 19.63
C ALA A 743 -18.24 -31.83 19.26
N SER A 744 -19.56 -31.69 19.22
CA SER A 744 -20.47 -32.74 18.78
C SER A 744 -21.52 -32.20 17.82
N ILE A 745 -21.79 -32.90 16.73
CA ILE A 745 -22.92 -32.66 15.84
C ILE A 745 -24.18 -33.17 16.55
N THR A 746 -25.14 -32.28 16.78
CA THR A 746 -26.35 -32.56 17.59
C THR A 746 -27.62 -32.68 16.74
N ALA A 747 -27.61 -32.13 15.52
CA ALA A 747 -28.73 -32.23 14.59
C ALA A 747 -28.25 -32.10 13.13
N GLY A 748 -29.02 -32.66 12.20
CA GLY A 748 -28.73 -32.69 10.76
C GLY A 748 -28.06 -33.99 10.29
N PRO A 749 -27.71 -34.09 8.99
CA PRO A 749 -27.88 -33.04 7.99
C PRO A 749 -29.34 -32.78 7.63
N HIS A 750 -29.68 -31.51 7.42
CA HIS A 750 -30.98 -31.09 6.91
C HIS A 750 -30.81 -30.71 5.44
N ALA A 751 -31.72 -31.19 4.58
CA ALA A 751 -31.70 -30.86 3.17
C ALA A 751 -32.05 -29.40 2.91
N TYR A 752 -31.22 -28.74 2.09
CA TYR A 752 -31.47 -27.40 1.60
C TYR A 752 -32.58 -27.42 0.54
N GLN A 753 -33.65 -26.69 0.81
CA GLN A 753 -34.80 -26.55 -0.07
C GLN A 753 -34.76 -25.24 -0.84
N ILE A 754 -35.43 -25.18 -2.00
CA ILE A 754 -35.66 -23.90 -2.68
C ILE A 754 -36.52 -23.02 -1.77
N PRO A 755 -36.04 -21.83 -1.36
CA PRO A 755 -36.75 -20.99 -0.40
C PRO A 755 -37.98 -20.34 -1.04
N GLU A 756 -39.18 -20.59 -0.50
CA GLU A 756 -40.44 -19.94 -0.94
C GLU A 756 -40.45 -18.41 -0.72
N ASN A 757 -39.62 -17.91 0.19
CA ASN A 757 -39.49 -16.49 0.52
C ASN A 757 -38.02 -16.05 0.37
N PRO A 758 -37.72 -14.98 -0.40
CA PRO A 758 -36.36 -14.45 -0.56
C PRO A 758 -35.65 -14.08 0.76
N LYS A 759 -36.40 -13.89 1.85
CA LYS A 759 -35.84 -13.62 3.19
C LYS A 759 -35.28 -14.86 3.91
N ASN A 760 -35.60 -16.07 3.45
CA ASN A 760 -35.18 -17.35 4.06
C ASN A 760 -34.18 -18.11 3.17
N LYS A 761 -33.32 -17.39 2.43
CA LYS A 761 -32.31 -17.99 1.54
C LYS A 761 -31.25 -18.82 2.25
N THR A 762 -30.99 -18.58 3.54
CA THR A 762 -29.99 -19.36 4.29
C THR A 762 -30.67 -20.39 5.18
N GLN A 763 -30.34 -21.67 5.01
CA GLN A 763 -30.92 -22.78 5.78
C GLN A 763 -29.82 -23.55 6.52
N LYS A 764 -30.15 -24.12 7.68
CA LYS A 764 -29.19 -24.89 8.48
C LYS A 764 -28.94 -26.25 7.82
N VAL A 765 -27.68 -26.67 7.77
CA VAL A 765 -27.26 -28.02 7.36
C VAL A 765 -27.09 -28.88 8.61
N ILE A 766 -26.21 -28.51 9.54
CA ILE A 766 -26.00 -29.21 10.82
C ILE A 766 -25.94 -28.25 12.00
N GLU A 767 -26.17 -28.77 13.20
CA GLU A 767 -26.00 -28.07 14.48
C GLU A 767 -24.91 -28.72 15.32
N LEU A 768 -24.13 -27.91 16.04
CA LEU A 768 -22.90 -28.28 16.73
C LEU A 768 -22.93 -27.77 18.19
N ASP A 769 -22.73 -28.65 19.16
CA ASP A 769 -22.40 -28.29 20.56
C ASP A 769 -20.88 -28.18 20.68
N CYS A 770 -20.37 -26.96 20.87
CA CYS A 770 -18.94 -26.68 21.01
C CYS A 770 -18.59 -26.26 22.44
N ARG A 771 -17.54 -26.87 23.00
CA ARG A 771 -17.01 -26.58 24.34
C ARG A 771 -15.55 -26.18 24.27
N GLY A 772 -15.28 -24.90 24.53
CA GLY A 772 -13.92 -24.38 24.60
C GLY A 772 -13.25 -24.14 23.24
N LEU A 773 -13.93 -24.39 22.12
CA LEU A 773 -13.47 -24.09 20.77
C LEU A 773 -14.55 -23.38 19.95
N GLU A 774 -14.14 -22.77 18.84
CA GLU A 774 -15.02 -22.20 17.81
C GLU A 774 -14.58 -22.71 16.44
N PHE A 775 -15.54 -22.98 15.56
CA PHE A 775 -15.25 -23.22 14.14
C PHE A 775 -15.35 -21.91 13.37
N THR A 776 -14.35 -21.59 12.55
CA THR A 776 -14.26 -20.31 11.85
C THR A 776 -14.54 -20.40 10.36
N GLU A 777 -14.20 -21.55 9.74
CA GLU A 777 -14.43 -21.82 8.32
C GLU A 777 -14.84 -23.28 8.15
N PHE A 778 -15.68 -23.56 7.15
CA PHE A 778 -16.08 -24.89 6.72
C PHE A 778 -15.61 -25.12 5.29
N LYS A 779 -15.13 -26.33 5.02
CA LYS A 779 -14.76 -26.79 3.69
C LYS A 779 -15.69 -27.94 3.30
N ALA A 780 -16.38 -27.80 2.18
CA ALA A 780 -17.29 -28.80 1.64
C ALA A 780 -16.54 -29.85 0.81
N ASP A 781 -15.52 -30.50 1.41
CA ASP A 781 -14.77 -31.58 0.79
C ASP A 781 -15.41 -32.93 1.08
N GLY A 782 -16.48 -33.23 0.35
CA GLY A 782 -17.19 -34.51 0.38
C GLY A 782 -18.35 -34.51 -0.60
N ASP A 783 -18.95 -35.69 -0.82
CA ASP A 783 -20.02 -35.86 -1.80
C ASP A 783 -21.36 -35.33 -1.26
N TRP A 784 -22.02 -34.52 -2.10
CA TRP A 784 -23.38 -34.08 -1.88
C TRP A 784 -24.35 -34.82 -2.81
N GLU A 785 -25.60 -34.85 -2.41
CA GLU A 785 -26.69 -35.40 -3.20
C GLU A 785 -27.85 -34.39 -3.32
N ALA A 786 -28.57 -34.48 -4.44
CA ALA A 786 -29.78 -33.73 -4.71
C ALA A 786 -30.76 -34.58 -5.51
N LYS A 787 -32.02 -34.14 -5.59
CA LYS A 787 -33.07 -34.79 -6.38
C LYS A 787 -33.55 -33.87 -7.49
N GLY A 788 -33.94 -34.43 -8.64
CA GLY A 788 -34.63 -33.67 -9.68
C GLY A 788 -35.83 -32.93 -9.10
N ALA A 789 -36.02 -31.67 -9.48
CA ALA A 789 -37.09 -30.84 -8.95
C ALA A 789 -38.48 -31.39 -9.32
N GLU A 790 -38.61 -31.97 -10.52
CA GLU A 790 -39.87 -32.48 -11.07
C GLU A 790 -39.80 -33.96 -11.49
N THR A 791 -38.65 -34.63 -11.28
CA THR A 791 -38.41 -36.01 -11.72
C THR A 791 -37.95 -36.89 -10.55
N PRO A 792 -38.05 -38.22 -10.67
CA PRO A 792 -37.46 -39.13 -9.69
C PRO A 792 -35.93 -39.31 -9.88
N THR A 793 -35.26 -38.47 -10.67
CA THR A 793 -33.81 -38.53 -10.87
C THR A 793 -33.08 -38.15 -9.57
N SER A 794 -32.04 -38.89 -9.21
CA SER A 794 -31.19 -38.60 -8.05
C SER A 794 -29.78 -38.32 -8.55
N PHE A 795 -29.21 -37.22 -8.07
CA PHE A 795 -27.86 -36.77 -8.38
C PHE A 795 -27.00 -37.01 -7.14
N ALA A 796 -25.94 -37.79 -7.29
CA ALA A 796 -24.98 -38.10 -6.23
C ALA A 796 -23.58 -37.70 -6.70
N GLY A 797 -22.63 -37.54 -5.77
CA GLY A 797 -21.27 -37.10 -6.10
C GLY A 797 -21.20 -35.62 -6.53
N ILE A 798 -22.11 -34.79 -6.02
CA ILE A 798 -22.10 -33.35 -6.27
C ILE A 798 -20.90 -32.74 -5.51
N ASP A 799 -19.89 -32.27 -6.25
CA ASP A 799 -18.75 -31.55 -5.70
C ASP A 799 -19.07 -30.05 -5.61
N LEU A 800 -19.09 -29.52 -4.38
CA LEU A 800 -19.37 -28.11 -4.11
C LEU A 800 -18.09 -27.28 -3.82
N SER A 801 -16.90 -27.84 -4.04
CA SER A 801 -15.63 -27.19 -3.71
C SER A 801 -15.33 -25.95 -4.55
N GLU A 802 -15.82 -25.89 -5.79
CA GLU A 802 -15.70 -24.72 -6.68
C GLU A 802 -16.88 -23.75 -6.58
N GLY A 803 -17.89 -24.06 -5.74
CA GLY A 803 -19.03 -23.19 -5.47
C GLY A 803 -20.16 -23.25 -6.51
N GLU A 804 -20.01 -24.07 -7.54
CA GLU A 804 -21.03 -24.34 -8.55
C GLU A 804 -20.90 -25.75 -9.14
N TRP A 805 -22.04 -26.34 -9.53
CA TRP A 805 -22.14 -27.68 -10.10
C TRP A 805 -23.24 -27.70 -11.17
N TYR A 806 -23.03 -28.47 -12.24
CA TYR A 806 -23.91 -28.56 -13.40
C TYR A 806 -24.04 -30.02 -13.85
N ASP A 807 -25.25 -30.42 -14.24
CA ASP A 807 -25.53 -31.73 -14.84
C ASP A 807 -26.79 -31.64 -15.72
N TYR A 808 -27.28 -32.76 -16.25
CA TYR A 808 -28.44 -32.80 -17.12
C TYR A 808 -29.44 -33.85 -16.66
N ASP A 809 -30.70 -33.46 -16.42
CA ASP A 809 -31.76 -34.40 -16.08
C ASP A 809 -32.38 -34.97 -17.37
N GLU A 810 -31.92 -36.15 -17.79
CA GLU A 810 -32.42 -36.81 -19.00
C GLU A 810 -33.94 -37.03 -18.99
N LYS A 811 -34.57 -37.16 -17.82
CA LYS A 811 -36.03 -37.36 -17.71
C LYS A 811 -36.82 -36.06 -17.83
N ALA A 812 -36.23 -34.94 -17.42
CA ALA A 812 -36.82 -33.61 -17.61
C ALA A 812 -36.50 -33.03 -18.99
N GLY A 813 -35.37 -33.45 -19.59
CA GLY A 813 -34.85 -32.87 -20.82
C GLY A 813 -34.23 -31.47 -20.60
N GLU A 814 -33.81 -31.16 -19.38
CA GLU A 814 -33.31 -29.83 -18.99
C GLU A 814 -31.98 -29.93 -18.22
N GLU A 815 -31.17 -28.86 -18.31
CA GLU A 815 -29.95 -28.70 -17.52
C GLU A 815 -30.29 -28.38 -16.06
N VAL A 816 -29.58 -29.00 -15.14
CA VAL A 816 -29.71 -28.77 -13.70
C VAL A 816 -28.42 -28.17 -13.16
N SER A 817 -28.52 -27.32 -12.15
CA SER A 817 -27.34 -26.73 -11.53
C SER A 817 -27.54 -26.29 -10.08
N VAL A 818 -26.42 -26.21 -9.37
CA VAL A 818 -26.28 -25.59 -8.05
C VAL A 818 -25.28 -24.45 -8.21
N LYS A 819 -25.65 -23.21 -7.87
CA LYS A 819 -24.79 -22.04 -8.03
C LYS A 819 -24.77 -21.19 -6.76
N ASP A 820 -23.83 -20.24 -6.71
CA ASP A 820 -23.70 -19.26 -5.63
C ASP A 820 -23.63 -19.89 -4.22
N VAL A 821 -22.98 -21.06 -4.12
CA VAL A 821 -22.90 -21.84 -2.88
C VAL A 821 -22.08 -21.08 -1.84
N LYS A 822 -22.70 -20.82 -0.68
CA LYS A 822 -22.08 -20.16 0.47
C LYS A 822 -22.40 -20.89 1.76
N PHE A 823 -21.34 -21.23 2.50
CA PHE A 823 -21.42 -21.80 3.83
C PHE A 823 -21.11 -20.76 4.90
N GLU A 824 -21.92 -20.70 5.94
CA GLU A 824 -21.75 -19.78 7.08
C GLU A 824 -21.87 -20.54 8.40
N ILE A 825 -21.00 -20.25 9.36
CA ILE A 825 -21.09 -20.80 10.72
C ILE A 825 -21.75 -19.73 11.61
N LYS A 826 -22.94 -20.02 12.14
CA LYS A 826 -23.74 -19.09 12.93
C LYS A 826 -23.87 -19.55 14.37
N ASN A 827 -23.96 -18.62 15.31
CA ASN A 827 -24.34 -18.95 16.68
C ASN A 827 -25.85 -19.22 16.73
N ILE A 828 -26.23 -20.36 17.31
CA ILE A 828 -27.61 -20.63 17.68
C ILE A 828 -27.83 -19.96 19.05
N LYS A 829 -28.80 -19.05 19.13
CA LYS A 829 -29.16 -18.39 20.39
C LYS A 829 -29.97 -19.30 21.28
#